data_AF-A0AAD6UJV4-F1
#
_entry.id   AF-A0AAD6UJV4-F1
#
_cell.length_a   1.000
_cell.length_b   1.000
_cell.length_c   1.000
_cell.angle_alpha   90.00
_cell.angle_beta   90.00
_cell.angle_gamma   90.00
#
_symmetry.space_group_name_H-M   'P 1'
#
loop_
_entity.id
_entity.type
_entity.pdbx_description
1 polymer ?
#
loop_
_entity_poly.entity_id
_entity_poly.type
_entity_poly.pdbx_seq_one_letter_code
_entity_poly.pdbx_strand_id
1 'polypeptide(L)'
;YDSWCSFVVNEVPRAITLFPEETWLHTLLAKAEGQIPADHINGHGSDCQAIWQPVYFPCRGHFHGETAEMLWAFLNPLGSSTRQMTGAARHDAINSVIDAWNMGKVVRQAKLLAAERLDALRLFELHMAVVEDLSKQHPTEVAVWSRMSRITEKTVQGTLQSVYQHESTHVLTIENTLASMLAEEREKATRGDEQQTRTPVAAWIHNGMSIERQKYVFVAMALPKDVILMLWRRTLVVALLKSHKDHPLEDTWETIVKLRDSLNLALKTFREQQRVIYPRLTLSALDVDEPELTAIQLPSYRMKHGQRAPTSVGASKEDMQLRDAEIKLRCGQANSGIIAVRAASLALSAVKQIKDLDYRGQPGKSRRKRNLQKAELVKTFEIDMYNHARASLIHLGHIEKDSVEPYPPLSHRDTRRKETHLHRAKGDSRLFDGTAWYLQSGVKISGATMASATSSSHRDDSSDGSDEEPHLMAGTQTLKRSGFIKSPRATKRLKDIVPEDVNLEGASSASEAEDSDVNLSPTKRKQPLGKHLKKKKKGKKSDGWIWLEGLTRGQHLGDESKLAEYKKESDRVQWFRAEAEMYRWLETYERKHAELIRTIERYRRDSEVWVGLADREEGIAGVNGSATFARMQASMYRRLEHNAKLTLKNPESGAHRDWVGASTFDELVLKIDGWRDVVFKWMDEMDFYPDEDLSFDERST
;
A
#
# COMPACT_ATOMS: atom_id res chain seq x y z
N TYR A 1 -15.54 21.64 -9.90
CA TYR A 1 -14.87 20.37 -10.23
C TYR A 1 -14.30 19.77 -8.95
N ASP A 2 -13.53 20.52 -8.15
CA ASP A 2 -13.04 20.05 -6.83
C ASP A 2 -14.14 19.72 -5.84
N SER A 3 -15.23 20.48 -5.87
CA SER A 3 -16.37 20.34 -4.95
C SER A 3 -17.54 19.59 -5.55
N TRP A 4 -17.31 18.65 -6.48
CA TRP A 4 -18.40 17.90 -7.13
C TRP A 4 -19.39 17.30 -6.11
N CYS A 5 -18.88 16.77 -5.01
CA CYS A 5 -19.67 16.19 -3.92
C CYS A 5 -20.71 17.14 -3.30
N SER A 6 -20.50 18.46 -3.31
CA SER A 6 -21.48 19.43 -2.81
C SER A 6 -22.38 19.98 -3.93
N PHE A 7 -21.87 20.00 -5.17
CA PHE A 7 -22.61 20.48 -6.33
C PHE A 7 -23.75 19.51 -6.71
N VAL A 8 -23.44 18.22 -6.83
CA VAL A 8 -24.37 17.16 -7.27
C VAL A 8 -25.65 17.11 -6.43
N VAL A 9 -25.56 17.43 -5.13
CA VAL A 9 -26.70 17.41 -4.20
C VAL A 9 -27.78 18.43 -4.60
N ASN A 10 -27.38 19.59 -5.14
CA ASN A 10 -28.28 20.71 -5.39
C ASN A 10 -28.32 21.16 -6.85
N GLU A 11 -27.63 20.48 -7.77
CA GLU A 11 -27.49 20.93 -9.15
C GLU A 11 -28.84 21.01 -9.89
N VAL A 12 -29.66 19.96 -9.80
CA VAL A 12 -30.99 19.92 -10.44
C VAL A 12 -31.98 20.87 -9.75
N PRO A 13 -32.15 20.87 -8.40
CA PRO A 13 -33.02 21.85 -7.74
C PRO A 13 -32.65 23.31 -8.06
N ARG A 14 -31.34 23.61 -8.10
CA ARG A 14 -30.85 24.96 -8.39
C ARG A 14 -31.07 25.34 -9.86
N ALA A 15 -30.92 24.41 -10.79
CA ALA A 15 -31.22 24.63 -12.20
C ALA A 15 -32.72 24.86 -12.44
N ILE A 16 -33.59 24.09 -11.78
CA ILE A 16 -35.05 24.32 -11.82
C ILE A 16 -35.39 25.71 -11.29
N THR A 17 -34.72 26.16 -10.22
CA THR A 17 -34.98 27.48 -9.63
C THR A 17 -34.49 28.62 -10.52
N LEU A 18 -33.29 28.52 -11.09
CA LEU A 18 -32.67 29.61 -11.87
C LEU A 18 -33.12 29.62 -13.34
N PHE A 19 -33.43 28.45 -13.90
CA PHE A 19 -33.75 28.25 -15.30
C PHE A 19 -34.98 27.32 -15.44
N PRO A 20 -36.16 27.73 -14.95
CA PRO A 20 -37.33 26.86 -14.86
C PRO A 20 -37.85 26.37 -16.22
N GLU A 21 -37.69 27.16 -17.28
CA GLU A 21 -38.17 26.81 -18.63
C GLU A 21 -37.21 25.87 -19.38
N GLU A 22 -35.95 25.78 -18.96
CA GLU A 22 -34.89 25.02 -19.63
C GLU A 22 -34.91 23.54 -19.20
N THR A 23 -36.00 22.84 -19.50
CA THR A 23 -36.21 21.42 -19.14
C THR A 23 -35.13 20.48 -19.70
N TRP A 24 -34.52 20.84 -20.83
CA TRP A 24 -33.37 20.12 -21.38
C TRP A 24 -32.15 20.19 -20.45
N LEU A 25 -31.93 21.32 -19.77
CA LEU A 25 -30.83 21.50 -18.82
C LEU A 25 -31.06 20.66 -17.56
N HIS A 26 -32.31 20.58 -17.07
CA HIS A 26 -32.63 19.75 -15.90
C HIS A 26 -32.41 18.28 -16.21
N THR A 27 -32.84 17.84 -17.39
CA THR A 27 -32.65 16.47 -17.87
C THR A 27 -31.16 16.16 -18.05
N LEU A 28 -30.38 17.12 -18.58
CA LEU A 28 -28.94 16.98 -18.74
C LEU A 28 -28.24 16.87 -17.38
N LEU A 29 -28.55 17.75 -16.43
CA LEU A 29 -27.95 17.75 -15.09
C LEU A 29 -28.34 16.52 -14.28
N ALA A 30 -29.57 16.01 -14.43
CA ALA A 30 -29.99 14.76 -13.79
C ALA A 30 -29.19 13.54 -14.29
N LYS A 31 -28.61 13.62 -15.48
CA LYS A 31 -27.74 12.60 -16.08
C LYS A 31 -26.25 12.92 -15.94
N ALA A 32 -25.89 14.04 -15.31
CA ALA A 32 -24.51 14.47 -15.22
C ALA A 32 -23.77 13.61 -14.19
N GLU A 33 -22.78 12.87 -14.66
CA GLU A 33 -21.83 12.22 -13.78
C GLU A 33 -20.61 13.12 -13.55
N GLY A 34 -20.05 13.05 -12.36
CA GLY A 34 -18.80 13.73 -12.07
C GLY A 34 -17.90 12.94 -11.13
N GLN A 35 -16.69 13.45 -11.01
CA GLN A 35 -15.63 12.93 -10.16
C GLN A 35 -14.88 14.11 -9.55
N ILE A 36 -14.15 13.85 -8.48
CA ILE A 36 -13.21 14.83 -7.92
C ILE A 36 -11.80 14.46 -8.41
N PRO A 37 -10.99 15.42 -8.92
CA PRO A 37 -9.63 15.13 -9.38
C PRO A 37 -8.75 14.47 -8.32
N ALA A 38 -7.74 13.74 -8.79
CA ALA A 38 -6.97 12.82 -7.96
C ALA A 38 -6.13 13.50 -6.87
N ASP A 39 -5.72 14.76 -7.04
CA ASP A 39 -5.03 15.54 -6.01
C ASP A 39 -6.05 16.15 -5.03
N HIS A 40 -7.14 16.71 -5.56
CA HIS A 40 -8.17 17.41 -4.79
C HIS A 40 -8.99 16.50 -3.88
N ILE A 41 -9.28 15.27 -4.29
CA ILE A 41 -10.07 14.31 -3.50
C ILE A 41 -9.42 13.98 -2.15
N ASN A 42 -8.10 14.14 -2.02
CA ASN A 42 -7.38 13.95 -0.76
C ASN A 42 -7.72 15.03 0.29
N GLY A 43 -8.28 16.17 -0.13
CA GLY A 43 -8.80 17.21 0.75
C GLY A 43 -10.19 16.91 1.33
N HIS A 44 -10.86 15.85 0.86
CA HIS A 44 -12.22 15.48 1.27
C HIS A 44 -12.23 14.36 2.31
N GLY A 45 -13.37 14.16 2.98
CA GLY A 45 -13.57 13.08 3.95
C GLY A 45 -13.61 11.68 3.31
N SER A 46 -13.50 10.63 4.15
CA SER A 46 -13.47 9.21 3.73
C SER A 46 -14.64 8.82 2.82
N ASP A 47 -15.81 9.37 3.09
CA ASP A 47 -17.05 9.12 2.36
C ASP A 47 -16.93 9.61 0.91
N CYS A 48 -16.42 10.83 0.73
CA CYS A 48 -16.17 11.38 -0.60
C CYS A 48 -15.09 10.57 -1.33
N GLN A 49 -14.06 10.11 -0.62
CA GLN A 49 -13.01 9.28 -1.21
C GLN A 49 -13.51 7.88 -1.59
N ALA A 50 -14.61 7.39 -1.00
CA ALA A 50 -15.29 6.16 -1.44
C ALA A 50 -16.02 6.38 -2.78
N ILE A 51 -16.80 7.45 -2.83
CA ILE A 51 -17.79 7.68 -3.89
C ILE A 51 -17.16 8.34 -5.12
N TRP A 52 -16.32 9.35 -4.90
CA TRP A 52 -15.87 10.29 -5.95
C TRP A 52 -14.42 10.11 -6.37
N GLN A 53 -13.74 9.07 -5.87
CA GLN A 53 -12.36 8.78 -6.24
C GLN A 53 -12.30 8.27 -7.70
N PRO A 54 -11.52 8.91 -8.58
CA PRO A 54 -11.54 8.64 -10.02
C PRO A 54 -11.05 7.23 -10.39
N VAL A 55 -10.46 6.52 -9.44
CA VAL A 55 -9.93 5.17 -9.61
C VAL A 55 -11.01 4.09 -9.59
N TYR A 56 -12.21 4.40 -9.12
CA TYR A 56 -13.29 3.41 -9.00
C TYR A 56 -14.40 3.62 -10.04
N PHE A 57 -14.21 4.59 -10.95
CA PHE A 57 -15.15 4.81 -12.05
C PHE A 57 -14.72 4.01 -13.29
N PRO A 58 -15.61 3.19 -13.85
CA PRO A 58 -15.37 2.53 -15.12
C PRO A 58 -15.37 3.55 -16.27
N CYS A 59 -14.74 3.17 -17.38
CA CYS A 59 -14.64 3.95 -18.61
C CYS A 59 -13.93 5.31 -18.47
N ARG A 60 -13.18 5.53 -17.38
CA ARG A 60 -12.41 6.78 -17.16
C ARG A 60 -10.90 6.58 -17.30
N GLY A 61 -10.43 5.33 -17.40
CA GLY A 61 -9.03 4.95 -17.48
C GLY A 61 -8.18 5.65 -16.40
N HIS A 62 -6.94 5.99 -16.76
CA HIS A 62 -6.00 6.64 -15.86
C HIS A 62 -6.04 8.20 -15.92
N PHE A 63 -7.23 8.78 -16.12
CA PHE A 63 -7.41 10.24 -16.13
C PHE A 63 -7.42 10.81 -14.71
N HIS A 64 -6.54 11.77 -14.41
CA HIS A 64 -6.36 12.31 -13.06
C HIS A 64 -7.04 13.67 -12.81
N GLY A 65 -7.59 14.34 -13.83
CA GLY A 65 -8.32 15.61 -13.69
C GLY A 65 -7.46 16.88 -13.51
N GLU A 66 -6.17 16.75 -13.19
CA GLU A 66 -5.26 17.89 -12.92
C GLU A 66 -4.70 18.62 -14.16
N THR A 67 -5.06 18.21 -15.39
CA THR A 67 -4.41 18.73 -16.61
C THR A 67 -4.58 20.24 -16.80
N ALA A 68 -5.68 20.82 -16.31
CA ALA A 68 -5.92 22.26 -16.35
C ALA A 68 -4.91 23.06 -15.49
N GLU A 69 -4.36 22.45 -14.44
CA GLU A 69 -3.44 23.08 -13.49
C GLU A 69 -1.97 22.87 -13.84
N MET A 70 -1.65 21.98 -14.78
CA MET A 70 -0.26 21.70 -15.18
C MET A 70 0.47 22.93 -15.76
N LEU A 71 -0.27 23.87 -16.35
CA LEU A 71 0.28 25.11 -16.90
C LEU A 71 0.87 26.01 -15.79
N TRP A 72 0.40 25.90 -14.54
CA TRP A 72 0.92 26.71 -13.43
C TRP A 72 2.42 26.54 -13.22
N ALA A 73 2.97 25.34 -13.45
CA ALA A 73 4.40 25.10 -13.36
C ALA A 73 5.22 26.00 -14.32
N PHE A 74 4.65 26.32 -15.49
CA PHE A 74 5.27 27.20 -16.50
C PHE A 74 4.97 28.68 -16.23
N LEU A 75 3.75 29.01 -15.79
CA LEU A 75 3.35 30.38 -15.54
C LEU A 75 3.96 30.97 -14.25
N ASN A 76 4.26 30.14 -13.26
CA ASN A 76 4.80 30.62 -11.97
C ASN A 76 6.14 31.36 -12.12
N PRO A 77 7.16 30.83 -12.83
CA PRO A 77 8.38 31.58 -13.14
C PRO A 77 8.12 32.79 -14.06
N LEU A 78 7.19 32.67 -15.01
CA LEU A 78 6.84 33.77 -15.91
C LEU A 78 6.25 34.98 -15.15
N GLY A 79 5.49 34.72 -14.09
CA GLY A 79 4.86 35.75 -13.27
C GLY A 79 5.86 36.72 -12.64
N SER A 80 7.03 36.24 -12.21
CA SER A 80 8.08 37.12 -11.67
C SER A 80 8.81 37.89 -12.78
N SER A 81 9.12 37.24 -13.90
CA SER A 81 9.82 37.85 -15.05
C SER A 81 9.02 38.97 -15.72
N THR A 82 7.68 38.83 -15.78
CA THR A 82 6.80 39.81 -16.44
C THR A 82 6.35 40.94 -15.51
N ARG A 83 6.76 40.94 -14.24
CA ARG A 83 6.28 41.89 -13.21
C ARG A 83 6.66 43.34 -13.47
N GLN A 84 7.78 43.57 -14.15
CA GLN A 84 8.32 44.90 -14.48
C GLN A 84 7.82 45.42 -15.84
N MET A 85 7.07 44.60 -16.59
CA MET A 85 6.56 44.98 -17.92
C MET A 85 5.36 45.92 -17.80
N THR A 86 5.13 46.74 -18.82
CA THR A 86 3.89 47.49 -18.96
C THR A 86 2.70 46.53 -19.13
N GLY A 87 1.47 46.97 -18.81
CA GLY A 87 0.28 46.10 -18.85
C GLY A 87 0.07 45.39 -20.21
N ALA A 88 0.20 46.13 -21.31
CA ALA A 88 0.08 45.57 -22.66
C ALA A 88 1.20 44.58 -22.97
N ALA A 89 2.46 44.95 -22.72
CA ALA A 89 3.61 44.07 -22.96
C ALA A 89 3.55 42.80 -22.11
N ARG A 90 3.03 42.89 -20.88
CA ARG A 90 2.80 41.74 -20.01
C ARG A 90 1.75 40.79 -20.57
N HIS A 91 0.64 41.30 -21.11
CA HIS A 91 -0.38 40.48 -21.75
C HIS A 91 0.19 39.74 -22.97
N ASP A 92 0.89 40.44 -23.86
CA ASP A 92 1.46 39.83 -25.07
C ASP A 92 2.51 38.76 -24.74
N ALA A 93 3.35 38.99 -23.73
CA ALA A 93 4.32 38.01 -23.27
C ALA A 93 3.65 36.74 -22.71
N ILE A 94 2.59 36.90 -21.90
CA ILE A 94 1.84 35.76 -21.36
C ILE A 94 1.16 34.98 -22.48
N ASN A 95 0.50 35.65 -23.42
CA ASN A 95 -0.14 35.02 -24.58
C ASN A 95 0.88 34.24 -25.42
N SER A 96 2.03 34.85 -25.73
CA SER A 96 3.09 34.21 -26.52
C SER A 96 3.60 32.91 -25.87
N VAL A 97 3.77 32.90 -24.54
CA VAL A 97 4.20 31.69 -23.82
C VAL A 97 3.10 30.62 -23.81
N ILE A 98 1.84 31.02 -23.62
CA ILE A 98 0.70 30.09 -23.66
C ILE A 98 0.54 29.48 -25.07
N ASP A 99 0.73 30.28 -26.11
CA ASP A 99 0.67 29.83 -27.50
C ASP A 99 1.81 28.85 -27.81
N ALA A 100 3.04 29.15 -27.37
CA ALA A 100 4.17 28.23 -27.48
C ALA A 100 3.89 26.90 -26.75
N TRP A 101 3.28 26.96 -25.56
CA TRP A 101 2.86 25.77 -24.81
C TRP A 101 1.81 24.93 -25.54
N ASN A 102 0.78 25.59 -26.09
CA ASN A 102 -0.27 24.93 -26.88
C ASN A 102 0.32 24.29 -28.14
N MET A 103 1.21 25.01 -28.84
CA MET A 103 1.88 24.49 -30.02
C MET A 103 2.78 23.30 -29.69
N GLY A 104 3.50 23.35 -28.57
CA GLY A 104 4.27 22.23 -28.05
C GLY A 104 3.43 20.98 -27.80
N LYS A 105 2.20 21.13 -27.27
CA LYS A 105 1.27 20.00 -27.13
C LYS A 105 0.86 19.46 -28.50
N VAL A 106 0.46 20.32 -29.43
CA VAL A 106 0.05 19.93 -30.78
C VAL A 106 1.15 19.14 -31.47
N VAL A 107 2.40 19.59 -31.43
CA VAL A 107 3.52 18.92 -32.11
C VAL A 107 3.89 17.59 -31.44
N ARG A 108 3.84 17.51 -30.11
CA ARG A 108 4.26 16.32 -29.35
C ARG A 108 3.15 15.29 -29.11
N GLN A 109 1.89 15.61 -29.43
CA GLN A 109 0.72 14.80 -29.09
C GLN A 109 0.89 13.33 -29.50
N ALA A 110 1.24 13.06 -30.76
CA ALA A 110 1.39 11.67 -31.23
C ALA A 110 2.49 10.89 -30.48
N LYS A 111 3.64 11.53 -30.21
CA LYS A 111 4.74 10.90 -29.48
C LYS A 111 4.35 10.61 -28.02
N LEU A 112 3.67 11.56 -27.36
CA LEU A 112 3.20 11.39 -25.99
C LEU A 112 2.20 10.24 -25.89
N LEU A 113 1.17 10.23 -26.76
CA LEU A 113 0.14 9.19 -26.75
C LEU A 113 0.72 7.80 -27.01
N ALA A 114 1.75 7.70 -27.85
CA ALA A 114 2.42 6.43 -28.14
C ALA A 114 3.26 5.91 -26.95
N ALA A 115 3.95 6.80 -26.23
CA ALA A 115 4.64 6.44 -25.00
C ALA A 115 3.64 5.99 -23.91
N GLU A 116 2.55 6.76 -23.72
CA GLU A 116 1.49 6.41 -22.77
C GLU A 116 0.77 5.11 -23.14
N ARG A 117 0.60 4.82 -24.44
CA ARG A 117 0.04 3.56 -24.94
C ARG A 117 0.91 2.36 -24.56
N LEU A 118 2.23 2.45 -24.80
CA LEU A 118 3.16 1.39 -24.44
C LEU A 118 3.19 1.15 -22.93
N ASP A 119 3.24 2.23 -22.15
CA ASP A 119 3.21 2.14 -20.69
C ASP A 119 1.89 1.53 -20.20
N ALA A 120 0.76 1.89 -20.81
CA ALA A 120 -0.54 1.31 -20.48
C ALA A 120 -0.62 -0.19 -20.77
N LEU A 121 -0.07 -0.66 -21.90
CA LEU A 121 0.00 -2.09 -22.21
C LEU A 121 0.80 -2.86 -21.15
N ARG A 122 2.01 -2.38 -20.83
CA ARG A 122 2.89 -3.02 -19.83
C ARG A 122 2.22 -3.06 -18.46
N LEU A 123 1.57 -1.98 -18.05
CA LEU A 123 0.90 -1.91 -16.76
C LEU A 123 -0.37 -2.76 -16.74
N PHE A 124 -1.11 -2.84 -17.85
CA PHE A 124 -2.24 -3.75 -17.99
C PHE A 124 -1.81 -5.22 -17.80
N GLU A 125 -0.78 -5.67 -18.52
CA GLU A 125 -0.27 -7.04 -18.42
C GLU A 125 0.20 -7.38 -17.00
N LEU A 126 0.88 -6.43 -16.33
CA LEU A 126 1.30 -6.59 -14.95
C LEU A 126 0.12 -6.68 -13.97
N HIS A 127 -0.86 -5.79 -14.08
CA HIS A 127 -2.03 -5.81 -13.20
C HIS A 127 -2.91 -7.03 -13.47
N MET A 128 -3.01 -7.50 -14.71
CA MET A 128 -3.68 -8.76 -15.05
C MET A 128 -3.02 -9.95 -14.34
N ALA A 129 -1.68 -10.05 -14.38
CA ALA A 129 -0.95 -11.09 -13.65
C ALA A 129 -1.17 -11.02 -12.13
N VAL A 130 -1.35 -9.82 -11.56
CA VAL A 130 -1.69 -9.64 -10.13
C VAL A 130 -3.09 -10.14 -9.81
N VAL A 131 -4.08 -9.80 -10.64
CA VAL A 131 -5.46 -10.25 -10.41
C VAL A 131 -5.55 -11.76 -10.57
N GLU A 132 -4.92 -12.33 -11.61
CA GLU A 132 -4.87 -13.78 -11.83
C GLU A 132 -4.23 -14.50 -10.64
N ASP A 133 -3.12 -13.96 -10.09
CA ASP A 133 -2.48 -14.45 -8.88
C ASP A 133 -3.42 -14.46 -7.66
N LEU A 134 -4.01 -13.30 -7.36
CA LEU A 134 -4.91 -13.16 -6.23
C LEU A 134 -6.13 -14.07 -6.37
N SER A 135 -6.65 -14.22 -7.60
CA SER A 135 -7.76 -15.13 -7.88
C SER A 135 -7.37 -16.60 -7.65
N LYS A 136 -6.17 -17.03 -8.05
CA LYS A 136 -5.65 -18.37 -7.76
C LYS A 136 -5.41 -18.64 -6.28
N GLN A 137 -5.08 -17.60 -5.49
CA GLN A 137 -4.90 -17.72 -4.04
C GLN A 137 -6.24 -17.84 -3.29
N HIS A 138 -7.35 -17.39 -3.89
CA HIS A 138 -8.68 -17.32 -3.25
C HIS A 138 -9.81 -17.87 -4.15
N PRO A 139 -9.69 -19.11 -4.69
CA PRO A 139 -10.62 -19.60 -5.72
C PRO A 139 -12.07 -19.72 -5.22
N THR A 140 -12.27 -20.01 -3.93
CA THR A 140 -13.60 -20.14 -3.33
C THR A 140 -14.29 -18.79 -3.12
N GLU A 141 -13.52 -17.75 -2.83
CA GLU A 141 -14.04 -16.43 -2.52
C GLU A 141 -14.28 -15.59 -3.78
N VAL A 142 -13.49 -15.80 -4.84
CA VAL A 142 -13.60 -15.06 -6.12
C VAL A 142 -14.99 -15.14 -6.73
N ALA A 143 -15.64 -16.32 -6.70
CA ALA A 143 -17.01 -16.48 -7.20
C ALA A 143 -18.05 -15.65 -6.42
N VAL A 144 -17.76 -15.33 -5.15
CA VAL A 144 -18.61 -14.46 -4.32
C VAL A 144 -18.23 -12.99 -4.55
N TRP A 145 -16.94 -12.67 -4.55
CA TRP A 145 -16.44 -11.31 -4.73
C TRP A 145 -16.81 -10.73 -6.10
N SER A 146 -16.71 -11.52 -7.17
CA SER A 146 -17.04 -11.09 -8.53
C SER A 146 -18.49 -10.62 -8.68
N ARG A 147 -19.42 -11.14 -7.87
CA ARG A 147 -20.85 -10.77 -7.86
C ARG A 147 -21.21 -9.61 -6.93
N MET A 148 -20.24 -9.03 -6.22
CA MET A 148 -20.52 -7.89 -5.35
C MET A 148 -20.57 -6.60 -6.17
N SER A 149 -21.53 -5.72 -5.87
CA SER A 149 -21.66 -4.41 -6.50
C SER A 149 -20.41 -3.55 -6.29
N ARG A 150 -19.90 -2.95 -7.38
CA ARG A 150 -18.81 -1.97 -7.34
C ARG A 150 -19.29 -0.56 -7.00
N ILE A 151 -20.61 -0.35 -6.94
CA ILE A 151 -21.21 0.93 -6.59
C ILE A 151 -21.19 1.08 -5.07
N THR A 152 -20.79 2.27 -4.62
CA THR A 152 -20.80 2.57 -3.18
C THR A 152 -22.23 2.94 -2.78
N GLU A 153 -22.81 2.14 -1.89
CA GLU A 153 -24.19 2.32 -1.42
C GLU A 153 -24.22 2.80 0.03
N LYS A 154 -25.29 3.51 0.41
CA LYS A 154 -25.57 3.79 1.81
C LYS A 154 -26.42 2.67 2.38
N THR A 155 -25.93 2.04 3.44
CA THR A 155 -26.71 1.08 4.22
C THR A 155 -27.93 1.73 4.85
N VAL A 156 -28.91 0.92 5.26
CA VAL A 156 -30.12 1.34 6.00
C VAL A 156 -29.78 2.15 7.26
N GLN A 157 -28.59 1.93 7.83
CA GLN A 157 -28.08 2.64 9.01
C GLN A 157 -27.35 3.95 8.67
N GLY A 158 -27.29 4.34 7.40
CA GLY A 158 -26.64 5.54 6.90
C GLY A 158 -25.11 5.45 6.76
N THR A 159 -24.52 4.26 6.97
CA THR A 159 -23.08 4.02 6.79
C THR A 159 -22.80 3.63 5.34
N LEU A 160 -21.76 4.18 4.72
CA LEU A 160 -21.38 3.83 3.34
C LEU A 160 -20.70 2.47 3.31
N GLN A 161 -21.12 1.62 2.38
CA GLN A 161 -20.53 0.32 2.11
C GLN A 161 -19.88 0.33 0.73
N SER A 162 -18.61 -0.03 0.66
CA SER A 162 -17.81 0.00 -0.57
C SER A 162 -16.85 -1.18 -0.62
N VAL A 163 -16.83 -1.87 -1.76
CA VAL A 163 -15.89 -2.98 -1.98
C VAL A 163 -14.41 -2.57 -1.96
N TYR A 164 -14.14 -1.28 -2.13
CA TYR A 164 -12.80 -0.71 -2.15
C TYR A 164 -12.31 -0.19 -0.80
N GLN A 165 -13.18 -0.20 0.22
CA GLN A 165 -12.85 0.24 1.58
C GLN A 165 -12.81 -0.93 2.54
N HIS A 166 -11.89 -0.83 3.50
CA HIS A 166 -11.75 -1.81 4.55
C HIS A 166 -12.63 -1.41 5.74
N GLU A 167 -13.80 -2.01 5.83
CA GLU A 167 -14.84 -1.59 6.79
C GLU A 167 -14.67 -2.21 8.18
N SER A 168 -13.85 -3.25 8.30
CA SER A 168 -13.53 -3.84 9.60
C SER A 168 -12.90 -2.79 10.53
N THR A 169 -13.68 -2.35 11.53
CA THR A 169 -13.23 -1.54 12.67
C THR A 169 -12.56 -2.39 13.76
N HIS A 170 -12.53 -3.72 13.59
CA HIS A 170 -11.89 -4.62 14.52
C HIS A 170 -10.39 -4.36 14.55
N VAL A 171 -9.98 -3.73 15.65
CA VAL A 171 -8.59 -3.40 15.91
C VAL A 171 -7.83 -4.68 16.23
N LEU A 172 -6.97 -5.12 15.31
CA LEU A 172 -5.99 -6.15 15.62
C LEU A 172 -4.94 -5.58 16.55
N THR A 173 -4.90 -6.09 17.78
CA THR A 173 -3.75 -5.88 18.64
C THR A 173 -2.62 -6.81 18.22
N ILE A 174 -1.38 -6.42 18.49
CA ILE A 174 -0.21 -7.28 18.27
C ILE A 174 -0.37 -8.58 19.05
N GLU A 175 -0.93 -8.50 20.25
CA GLU A 175 -1.19 -9.64 21.12
C GLU A 175 -2.12 -10.65 20.44
N ASN A 176 -3.19 -10.20 19.78
CA ASN A 176 -4.11 -11.07 19.03
C ASN A 176 -3.41 -11.70 17.81
N THR A 177 -2.58 -10.92 17.10
CA THR A 177 -1.85 -11.45 15.94
C THR A 177 -0.83 -12.51 16.32
N LEU A 178 -0.11 -12.30 17.42
CA LEU A 178 0.87 -13.25 17.94
C LEU A 178 0.19 -14.49 18.52
N ALA A 179 -0.92 -14.33 19.24
CA ALA A 179 -1.68 -15.45 19.77
C ALA A 179 -2.20 -16.36 18.65
N SER A 180 -2.72 -15.78 17.56
CA SER A 180 -3.20 -16.55 16.42
C SER A 180 -2.07 -17.23 15.64
N MET A 181 -0.92 -16.56 15.41
CA MET A 181 0.25 -17.22 14.82
C MET A 181 0.71 -18.43 15.64
N LEU A 182 0.71 -18.30 16.98
CA LEU A 182 1.06 -19.39 17.88
C LEU A 182 -0.01 -20.51 17.89
N ALA A 183 -1.28 -20.16 17.75
CA ALA A 183 -2.38 -21.14 17.66
C ALA A 183 -2.33 -21.91 16.33
N GLU A 184 -2.06 -21.25 15.21
CA GLU A 184 -1.82 -21.91 13.92
C GLU A 184 -0.61 -22.86 14.00
N GLU A 185 0.46 -22.48 14.68
CA GLU A 185 1.61 -23.36 14.92
C GLU A 185 1.25 -24.57 15.77
N ARG A 186 0.37 -24.41 16.77
CA ARG A 186 -0.15 -25.52 17.57
C ARG A 186 -1.07 -26.44 16.77
N GLU A 187 -1.99 -25.88 15.98
CA GLU A 187 -2.84 -26.68 15.09
C GLU A 187 -2.02 -27.45 14.06
N LYS A 188 -0.97 -26.84 13.50
CA LYS A 188 -0.04 -27.53 12.59
C LYS A 188 0.77 -28.60 13.33
N ALA A 189 1.13 -28.38 14.59
CA ALA A 189 1.78 -29.38 15.42
C ALA A 189 0.83 -30.55 15.76
N THR A 190 -0.45 -30.30 16.02
CA THR A 190 -1.45 -31.34 16.34
C THR A 190 -1.93 -32.09 15.09
N ARG A 191 -2.25 -31.40 13.99
CA ARG A 191 -2.56 -32.05 12.69
C ARG A 191 -1.35 -32.80 12.12
N GLY A 192 -0.14 -32.30 12.39
CA GLY A 192 1.11 -32.98 12.04
C GLY A 192 1.38 -34.27 12.82
N ASP A 193 0.75 -34.44 13.99
CA ASP A 193 0.84 -35.67 14.81
C ASP A 193 -0.14 -36.75 14.33
N GLU A 194 -1.24 -36.38 13.67
CA GLU A 194 -2.26 -37.33 13.19
C GLU A 194 -1.95 -37.96 11.82
N GLN A 195 -1.01 -37.42 11.03
CA GLN A 195 -0.79 -37.86 9.64
C GLN A 195 0.62 -38.30 9.23
N GLN A 196 1.60 -38.36 10.14
CA GLN A 196 2.83 -39.14 9.88
C GLN A 196 3.61 -39.40 11.16
N THR A 197 3.83 -40.67 11.50
CA THR A 197 4.84 -41.08 12.47
C THR A 197 6.19 -40.53 11.99
N ARG A 198 6.62 -39.38 12.52
CA ARG A 198 7.91 -38.78 12.14
C ARG A 198 8.99 -39.81 12.42
N THR A 199 9.85 -40.09 11.44
CA THR A 199 11.02 -40.94 11.68
C THR A 199 11.86 -40.33 12.82
N PRO A 200 12.56 -41.13 13.63
CA PRO A 200 13.40 -40.61 14.71
C PRO A 200 14.37 -39.51 14.25
N VAL A 201 14.88 -39.65 13.01
CA VAL A 201 15.71 -38.66 12.31
C VAL A 201 14.99 -37.33 12.08
N ALA A 202 13.78 -37.37 11.50
CA ALA A 202 13.00 -36.16 11.24
C ALA A 202 12.58 -35.45 12.53
N ALA A 203 12.23 -36.21 13.58
CA ALA A 203 11.91 -35.67 14.90
C ALA A 203 13.12 -34.96 15.52
N TRP A 204 14.31 -35.55 15.44
CA TRP A 204 15.54 -34.94 15.92
C TRP A 204 15.91 -33.65 15.18
N ILE A 205 15.86 -33.65 13.84
CA ILE A 205 16.14 -32.45 13.04
C ILE A 205 15.12 -31.35 13.37
N HIS A 206 13.83 -31.69 13.46
CA HIS A 206 12.78 -30.74 13.84
C HIS A 206 13.01 -30.14 15.24
N ASN A 207 13.44 -30.95 16.22
CA ASN A 207 13.83 -30.47 17.55
C ASN A 207 15.00 -29.50 17.45
N GLY A 208 16.02 -29.81 16.65
CA GLY A 208 17.15 -28.91 16.38
C GLY A 208 16.71 -27.59 15.78
N MET A 209 15.86 -27.62 14.75
CA MET A 209 15.30 -26.42 14.11
C MET A 209 14.46 -25.57 15.07
N SER A 210 13.72 -26.21 15.98
CA SER A 210 12.95 -25.53 17.02
C SER A 210 13.87 -24.81 18.02
N ILE A 211 14.99 -25.43 18.40
CA ILE A 211 16.00 -24.79 19.25
C ILE A 211 16.72 -23.68 18.45
N GLU A 212 16.97 -23.83 17.14
CA GLU A 212 17.54 -22.77 16.29
C GLU A 212 16.62 -21.55 16.18
N ARG A 213 15.31 -21.77 16.00
CA ARG A 213 14.31 -20.69 16.01
C ARG A 213 14.29 -19.95 17.34
N GLN A 214 14.43 -20.68 18.44
CA GLN A 214 14.63 -20.08 19.77
C GLN A 214 15.94 -19.27 19.88
N LYS A 215 16.90 -19.49 18.97
CA LYS A 215 18.24 -18.90 18.94
C LYS A 215 18.46 -17.72 17.98
N TYR A 216 17.51 -17.33 17.13
CA TYR A 216 17.86 -16.48 15.99
C TYR A 216 17.59 -14.95 16.08
N VAL A 217 17.13 -14.38 17.19
CA VAL A 217 16.66 -12.98 17.15
C VAL A 217 17.78 -11.93 17.37
N PHE A 218 17.64 -10.76 16.76
CA PHE A 218 18.53 -9.59 16.92
C PHE A 218 17.80 -8.45 17.70
N VAL A 219 18.54 -7.84 18.64
CA VAL A 219 18.41 -6.57 19.38
C VAL A 219 17.07 -5.78 19.36
N ALA A 220 16.48 -5.55 20.55
CA ALA A 220 15.80 -4.28 20.87
C ALA A 220 15.69 -4.01 22.40
N MET A 221 16.43 -3.02 22.88
CA MET A 221 16.54 -2.63 24.31
C MET A 221 15.38 -1.77 24.85
N ALA A 222 14.11 -2.01 24.49
CA ALA A 222 13.05 -1.06 24.89
C ALA A 222 11.62 -1.61 25.10
N LEU A 223 11.45 -2.91 25.36
CA LEU A 223 10.11 -3.50 25.50
C LEU A 223 9.75 -3.88 26.96
N PRO A 224 8.47 -3.82 27.35
CA PRO A 224 7.99 -4.32 28.66
C PRO A 224 8.18 -5.84 28.79
N LYS A 225 8.47 -6.31 30.02
CA LYS A 225 8.78 -7.71 30.38
C LYS A 225 7.76 -8.75 29.85
N ASP A 226 6.51 -8.35 29.64
CA ASP A 226 5.39 -9.29 29.44
C ASP A 226 5.21 -9.72 27.98
N VAL A 227 5.58 -8.88 27.00
CA VAL A 227 5.52 -9.23 25.56
C VAL A 227 6.77 -9.96 25.08
N ILE A 228 7.84 -9.75 25.83
CA ILE A 228 9.11 -10.43 25.70
C ILE A 228 8.98 -11.95 25.93
N LEU A 229 8.05 -12.40 26.79
CA LEU A 229 7.89 -13.81 27.15
C LEU A 229 7.33 -14.72 26.04
N MET A 230 6.71 -14.16 24.99
CA MET A 230 5.93 -14.97 24.02
C MET A 230 6.68 -15.38 22.74
N LEU A 231 7.87 -14.83 22.45
CA LEU A 231 8.56 -15.09 21.16
C LEU A 231 10.08 -15.31 21.27
N TRP A 232 10.66 -15.31 22.47
CA TRP A 232 12.09 -15.02 22.60
C TRP A 232 12.74 -15.87 23.70
N ARG A 233 13.80 -16.64 23.38
CA ARG A 233 14.64 -17.29 24.41
C ARG A 233 16.09 -16.82 24.37
N ARG A 234 16.82 -16.95 23.26
CA ARG A 234 18.24 -16.54 23.21
C ARG A 234 18.44 -15.03 23.29
N THR A 235 17.72 -14.28 22.47
CA THR A 235 17.87 -12.82 22.37
C THR A 235 17.22 -12.12 23.53
N LEU A 236 16.22 -12.76 24.14
CA LEU A 236 15.72 -12.38 25.45
C LEU A 236 16.81 -12.53 26.50
N VAL A 237 17.45 -13.69 26.62
CA VAL A 237 18.56 -13.86 27.57
C VAL A 237 19.66 -12.83 27.31
N VAL A 238 20.10 -12.61 26.07
CA VAL A 238 21.12 -11.59 25.74
C VAL A 238 20.66 -10.15 26.04
N ALA A 239 19.40 -9.80 25.76
CA ALA A 239 18.85 -8.48 26.03
C ALA A 239 18.59 -8.26 27.53
N LEU A 240 18.15 -9.28 28.26
CA LEU A 240 18.02 -9.26 29.72
C LEU A 240 19.40 -9.22 30.37
N LEU A 241 20.41 -9.93 29.85
CA LEU A 241 21.79 -9.83 30.32
C LEU A 241 22.32 -8.41 30.13
N LYS A 242 22.05 -7.79 28.98
CA LYS A 242 22.41 -6.39 28.72
C LYS A 242 21.64 -5.42 29.63
N SER A 243 20.32 -5.60 29.76
CA SER A 243 19.48 -4.79 30.64
C SER A 243 19.83 -4.96 32.11
N HIS A 244 20.22 -6.16 32.53
CA HIS A 244 20.64 -6.46 33.90
C HIS A 244 22.04 -5.88 34.16
N LYS A 245 22.92 -5.88 33.14
CA LYS A 245 24.20 -5.18 33.18
C LYS A 245 24.03 -3.66 33.32
N ASP A 246 23.06 -3.09 32.61
CA ASP A 246 22.76 -1.65 32.68
C ASP A 246 21.96 -1.28 33.96
N HIS A 247 21.05 -2.16 34.38
CA HIS A 247 20.14 -2.00 35.52
C HIS A 247 19.89 -3.34 36.24
N PRO A 248 20.72 -3.69 37.23
CA PRO A 248 20.61 -4.98 37.91
C PRO A 248 19.32 -5.05 38.72
N LEU A 249 18.45 -5.98 38.31
CA LEU A 249 17.15 -6.27 38.92
C LEU A 249 17.06 -7.78 39.19
N GLU A 250 16.69 -8.18 40.41
CA GLU A 250 16.60 -9.59 40.80
C GLU A 250 15.62 -10.37 39.91
N ASP A 251 14.40 -9.85 39.70
CA ASP A 251 13.40 -10.45 38.81
C ASP A 251 13.94 -10.75 37.39
N THR A 252 14.80 -9.87 36.87
CA THR A 252 15.36 -10.07 35.53
C THR A 252 16.36 -11.21 35.51
N TRP A 253 17.15 -11.36 36.58
CA TRP A 253 18.10 -12.45 36.73
C TRP A 253 17.40 -13.80 36.93
N GLU A 254 16.37 -13.86 37.78
CA GLU A 254 15.55 -15.07 37.95
C GLU A 254 14.94 -15.54 36.63
N THR A 255 14.50 -14.60 35.79
CA THR A 255 13.96 -14.90 34.46
C THR A 255 15.05 -15.45 33.53
N ILE A 256 16.26 -14.88 33.54
CA ILE A 256 17.41 -15.38 32.78
C ILE A 256 17.75 -16.81 33.17
N VAL A 257 17.83 -17.09 34.48
CA VAL A 257 18.15 -18.43 35.01
C VAL A 257 17.11 -19.45 34.54
N LYS A 258 15.81 -19.17 34.73
CA LYS A 258 14.72 -20.05 34.27
C LYS A 258 14.79 -20.35 32.77
N LEU A 259 15.12 -19.35 31.96
CA LEU A 259 15.25 -19.51 30.51
C LEU A 259 16.48 -20.34 30.12
N ARG A 260 17.62 -20.11 30.79
CA ARG A 260 18.85 -20.91 30.60
C ARG A 260 18.65 -22.35 31.03
N ASP A 261 17.99 -22.61 32.15
CA ASP A 261 17.67 -23.96 32.63
C ASP A 261 16.80 -24.73 31.62
N SER A 262 15.77 -24.07 31.10
CA SER A 262 14.91 -24.67 30.07
C SER A 262 15.67 -24.96 28.77
N LEU A 263 16.57 -24.06 28.36
CA LEU A 263 17.39 -24.25 27.16
C LEU A 263 18.43 -25.36 27.35
N ASN A 264 19.07 -25.42 28.52
CA ASN A 264 20.00 -26.47 28.90
C ASN A 264 19.32 -27.85 28.88
N LEU A 265 18.11 -27.94 29.42
CA LEU A 265 17.33 -29.18 29.36
C LEU A 265 17.04 -29.58 27.91
N ALA A 266 16.57 -28.65 27.07
CA ALA A 266 16.30 -28.93 25.66
C ALA A 266 17.57 -29.34 24.88
N LEU A 267 18.70 -28.68 25.15
CA LEU A 267 20.00 -29.02 24.55
C LEU A 267 20.49 -30.39 24.99
N LYS A 268 20.33 -30.74 26.27
CA LYS A 268 20.70 -32.06 26.79
C LYS A 268 19.90 -33.16 26.09
N THR A 269 18.58 -33.03 26.03
CA THR A 269 17.70 -33.98 25.32
C THR A 269 18.07 -34.07 23.83
N PHE A 270 18.35 -32.93 23.18
CA PHE A 270 18.79 -32.90 21.79
C PHE A 270 20.12 -33.64 21.57
N ARG A 271 21.08 -33.52 22.50
CA ARG A 271 22.37 -34.24 22.45
C ARG A 271 22.22 -35.74 22.67
N GLU A 272 21.34 -36.14 23.59
CA GLU A 272 21.05 -37.56 23.82
C GLU A 272 20.47 -38.21 22.56
N GLN A 273 19.50 -37.56 21.91
CA GLN A 273 18.95 -38.01 20.63
C GLN A 273 20.02 -38.03 19.52
N GLN A 274 20.87 -37.00 19.47
CA GLN A 274 21.95 -36.89 18.49
C GLN A 274 22.95 -38.05 18.59
N ARG A 275 23.28 -38.50 19.81
CA ARG A 275 24.19 -39.64 20.03
C ARG A 275 23.62 -40.96 19.53
N VAL A 276 22.31 -41.14 19.65
CA VAL A 276 21.62 -42.36 19.20
C VAL A 276 21.50 -42.38 17.67
N ILE A 277 21.07 -41.27 17.09
CA ILE A 277 20.80 -41.17 15.65
C ILE A 277 22.09 -41.05 14.86
N TYR A 278 23.12 -40.44 15.44
CA TYR A 278 24.34 -40.12 14.72
C TYR A 278 25.59 -40.25 15.62
N PRO A 279 25.96 -41.50 15.99
CA PRO A 279 26.99 -41.77 17.00
C PRO A 279 28.42 -41.41 16.55
N ARG A 280 28.67 -41.28 15.24
CA ARG A 280 30.00 -40.96 14.67
C ARG A 280 30.40 -39.47 14.80
N LEU A 281 29.68 -38.68 15.61
CA LEU A 281 29.94 -37.25 15.77
C LEU A 281 31.06 -36.91 16.73
N THR A 282 31.81 -35.87 16.36
CA THR A 282 32.48 -35.00 17.33
C THR A 282 31.48 -33.93 17.80
N LEU A 283 30.96 -34.09 19.02
CA LEU A 283 30.05 -33.13 19.65
C LEU A 283 30.84 -31.99 20.27
N SER A 284 30.43 -30.74 20.03
CA SER A 284 30.94 -29.61 20.83
C SER A 284 30.43 -29.72 22.26
N ALA A 285 31.23 -29.26 23.23
CA ALA A 285 30.80 -29.18 24.62
C ALA A 285 29.52 -28.33 24.74
N LEU A 286 28.62 -28.72 25.64
CA LEU A 286 27.50 -27.88 26.05
C LEU A 286 28.04 -26.89 27.07
N ASP A 287 27.94 -25.60 26.77
CA ASP A 287 28.19 -24.55 27.75
C ASP A 287 26.92 -24.39 28.60
N VAL A 288 27.03 -24.74 29.88
CA VAL A 288 25.90 -24.70 30.83
C VAL A 288 25.63 -23.27 31.27
N ASP A 289 26.65 -22.41 31.27
CA ASP A 289 26.58 -21.03 31.71
C ASP A 289 26.07 -20.12 30.58
N GLU A 290 26.43 -20.43 29.33
CA GLU A 290 26.01 -19.70 28.13
C GLU A 290 25.34 -20.62 27.07
N PRO A 291 24.23 -21.31 27.40
CA PRO A 291 23.56 -22.23 26.48
C PRO A 291 23.02 -21.55 25.21
N GLU A 292 22.79 -20.24 25.28
CA GLU A 292 22.46 -19.36 24.17
C GLU A 292 23.52 -19.36 23.05
N LEU A 293 24.80 -19.53 23.37
CA LEU A 293 25.90 -19.46 22.40
C LEU A 293 26.27 -20.82 21.81
N THR A 294 25.80 -21.90 22.43
CA THR A 294 26.09 -23.27 21.97
C THR A 294 25.59 -23.47 20.53
N ALA A 295 26.46 -23.91 19.62
CA ALA A 295 26.08 -24.19 18.24
C ALA A 295 25.19 -25.44 18.14
N ILE A 296 24.13 -25.38 17.32
CA ILE A 296 23.27 -26.54 17.03
C ILE A 296 23.86 -27.24 15.81
N GLN A 297 24.41 -28.44 16.02
CA GLN A 297 25.17 -29.16 15.00
C GLN A 297 24.27 -30.00 14.07
N LEU A 298 23.32 -29.34 13.39
CA LEU A 298 22.57 -29.91 12.27
C LEU A 298 23.47 -30.16 11.04
N PRO A 299 23.06 -31.01 10.08
CA PRO A 299 23.82 -31.22 8.84
C PRO A 299 24.22 -29.92 8.11
N SER A 300 23.31 -28.95 7.98
CA SER A 300 23.57 -27.65 7.35
C SER A 300 24.70 -26.84 8.02
N TYR A 301 24.73 -26.82 9.35
CA TYR A 301 25.79 -26.15 10.13
C TYR A 301 27.17 -26.75 9.82
N ARG A 302 27.26 -28.06 9.65
CA ARG A 302 28.56 -28.73 9.40
C ARG A 302 29.07 -28.52 8.00
N MET A 303 28.19 -28.58 7.01
CA MET A 303 28.57 -28.29 5.63
C MET A 303 29.07 -26.86 5.49
N LYS A 304 28.45 -25.90 6.20
CA LYS A 304 28.97 -24.52 6.30
C LYS A 304 30.39 -24.46 6.88
N HIS A 305 30.69 -25.26 7.91
CA HIS A 305 31.96 -25.25 8.62
C HIS A 305 33.00 -26.25 8.08
N GLY A 306 32.81 -26.78 6.86
CA GLY A 306 33.77 -27.70 6.21
C GLY A 306 33.91 -29.06 6.89
N GLN A 307 33.04 -29.39 7.85
CA GLN A 307 33.04 -30.66 8.55
C GLN A 307 32.32 -31.72 7.68
N ARG A 308 33.07 -32.29 6.73
CA ARG A 308 32.69 -33.27 5.67
C ARG A 308 31.68 -32.79 4.63
N ALA A 309 32.16 -32.55 3.42
CA ALA A 309 31.32 -32.39 2.22
C ALA A 309 30.83 -33.77 1.72
N PRO A 310 29.55 -33.94 1.32
CA PRO A 310 29.02 -35.18 0.75
C PRO A 310 29.69 -35.62 -0.56
N THR A 311 30.46 -34.74 -1.19
CA THR A 311 31.25 -35.00 -2.41
C THR A 311 32.64 -35.57 -2.12
N SER A 312 33.03 -35.70 -0.85
CA SER A 312 34.25 -36.44 -0.50
C SER A 312 34.03 -37.93 -0.71
N VAL A 313 35.00 -38.58 -1.36
CA VAL A 313 35.06 -40.03 -1.56
C VAL A 313 34.90 -40.71 -0.19
N GLY A 314 33.70 -41.21 0.13
CA GLY A 314 33.39 -41.85 1.42
C GLY A 314 32.15 -41.36 2.18
N ALA A 315 31.30 -40.49 1.63
CA ALA A 315 30.03 -40.11 2.28
C ALA A 315 29.13 -41.35 2.51
N SER A 316 28.74 -41.59 3.76
CA SER A 316 27.93 -42.77 4.09
C SER A 316 26.47 -42.58 3.64
N LYS A 317 25.75 -43.68 3.38
CA LYS A 317 24.31 -43.62 3.07
C LYS A 317 23.51 -42.89 4.16
N GLU A 318 23.97 -42.97 5.42
CA GLU A 318 23.38 -42.30 6.59
C GLU A 318 23.50 -40.77 6.50
N ASP A 319 24.65 -40.25 6.03
CA ASP A 319 24.89 -38.81 5.88
C ASP A 319 24.00 -38.19 4.81
N MET A 320 23.79 -38.93 3.70
CA MET A 320 22.88 -38.53 2.63
C MET A 320 21.42 -38.52 3.12
N GLN A 321 20.99 -39.53 3.89
CA GLN A 321 19.65 -39.57 4.47
C GLN A 321 19.38 -38.41 5.44
N LEU A 322 20.36 -38.05 6.29
CA LEU A 322 20.24 -36.91 7.20
C LEU A 322 20.17 -35.58 6.45
N ARG A 323 21.00 -35.42 5.41
CA ARG A 323 20.97 -34.23 4.54
C ARG A 323 19.60 -34.07 3.89
N ASP A 324 19.11 -35.13 3.25
CA ASP A 324 17.86 -35.09 2.48
C ASP A 324 16.65 -34.89 3.41
N ALA A 325 16.69 -35.45 4.62
CA ALA A 325 15.70 -35.18 5.66
C ALA A 325 15.71 -33.72 6.13
N GLU A 326 16.89 -33.10 6.30
CA GLU A 326 16.96 -31.67 6.63
C GLU A 326 16.48 -30.80 5.47
N ILE A 327 16.85 -31.09 4.22
CA ILE A 327 16.37 -30.36 3.03
C ILE A 327 14.84 -30.34 3.03
N LYS A 328 14.19 -31.49 3.19
CA LYS A 328 12.72 -31.60 3.20
C LYS A 328 12.09 -30.71 4.28
N LEU A 329 12.66 -30.72 5.49
CA LEU A 329 12.16 -29.89 6.59
C LEU A 329 12.43 -28.40 6.38
N ARG A 330 13.57 -28.02 5.79
CA ARG A 330 13.91 -26.63 5.48
C ARG A 330 13.05 -26.05 4.36
N CYS A 331 12.70 -26.83 3.34
CA CYS A 331 11.71 -26.45 2.33
C CYS A 331 10.34 -26.18 2.99
N GLY A 332 9.91 -27.06 3.90
CA GLY A 332 8.70 -26.85 4.70
C GLY A 332 8.76 -25.59 5.59
N GLN A 333 9.93 -25.33 6.20
CA GLN A 333 10.19 -24.13 6.99
C GLN A 333 10.14 -22.86 6.13
N ALA A 334 10.73 -22.88 4.93
CA ALA A 334 10.69 -21.74 4.01
C ALA A 334 9.27 -21.44 3.52
N ASN A 335 8.51 -22.47 3.11
CA ASN A 335 7.11 -22.33 2.70
C ASN A 335 6.24 -21.74 3.82
N SER A 336 6.40 -22.24 5.05
CA SER A 336 5.68 -21.72 6.22
C SER A 336 6.14 -20.32 6.62
N GLY A 337 7.45 -20.04 6.46
CA GLY A 337 8.06 -18.74 6.75
C GLY A 337 7.51 -17.63 5.87
N ILE A 338 7.25 -17.88 4.58
CA ILE A 338 6.60 -16.89 3.69
C ILE A 338 5.21 -16.50 4.22
N ILE A 339 4.42 -17.48 4.66
CA ILE A 339 3.09 -17.24 5.24
C ILE A 339 3.21 -16.40 6.52
N ALA A 340 4.17 -16.75 7.39
CA ALA A 340 4.42 -16.02 8.63
C ALA A 340 4.86 -14.57 8.37
N VAL A 341 5.73 -14.33 7.38
CA VAL A 341 6.16 -12.99 6.96
C VAL A 341 4.98 -12.14 6.44
N ARG A 342 4.09 -12.73 5.63
CA ARG A 342 2.87 -12.06 5.16
C ARG A 342 1.95 -11.70 6.33
N ALA A 343 1.71 -12.63 7.23
CA ALA A 343 0.89 -12.41 8.43
C ALA A 343 1.47 -11.33 9.35
N ALA A 344 2.79 -11.33 9.58
CA ALA A 344 3.47 -10.29 10.36
C ALA A 344 3.39 -8.91 9.69
N SER A 345 3.40 -8.87 8.36
CA SER A 345 3.24 -7.63 7.59
C SER A 345 1.81 -7.08 7.68
N LEU A 346 0.78 -7.93 7.66
CA LEU A 346 -0.62 -7.53 7.90
C LEU A 346 -0.84 -7.05 9.33
N ALA A 347 -0.28 -7.73 10.32
CA ALA A 347 -0.31 -7.32 11.71
C ALA A 347 0.28 -5.91 11.89
N LEU A 348 1.43 -5.64 11.27
CA LEU A 348 2.05 -4.32 11.28
C LEU A 348 1.14 -3.24 10.66
N SER A 349 0.48 -3.55 9.53
CA SER A 349 -0.49 -2.65 8.89
C SER A 349 -1.65 -2.32 9.82
N ALA A 350 -2.24 -3.34 10.46
CA ALA A 350 -3.36 -3.13 11.36
C ALA A 350 -2.98 -2.30 12.60
N VAL A 351 -1.77 -2.50 13.14
CA VAL A 351 -1.25 -1.67 14.26
C VAL A 351 -1.08 -0.22 13.85
N LYS A 352 -0.72 0.05 12.59
CA LYS A 352 -0.62 1.42 12.08
C LYS A 352 -1.99 2.08 11.99
N GLN A 353 -3.06 1.36 11.64
CA GLN A 353 -4.43 1.88 11.61
C GLN A 353 -4.90 2.43 12.97
N ILE A 354 -4.50 1.79 14.08
CA ILE A 354 -4.85 2.23 15.46
C ILE A 354 -4.36 3.65 15.78
N LYS A 355 -3.32 4.13 15.06
CA LYS A 355 -2.82 5.51 15.13
C LYS A 355 -3.94 6.55 15.08
N ASP A 356 -4.94 6.32 14.25
CA ASP A 356 -5.92 7.33 13.89
C ASP A 356 -7.11 7.36 14.87
N LEU A 357 -7.30 6.31 15.68
CA LEU A 357 -8.47 6.14 16.54
C LEU A 357 -8.21 6.54 18.02
N ASP A 358 -7.12 6.09 18.66
CA ASP A 358 -7.15 5.97 20.15
C ASP A 358 -6.02 6.63 20.98
N TYR A 359 -4.92 7.11 20.40
CA TYR A 359 -3.77 7.55 21.21
C TYR A 359 -3.70 9.06 21.46
N ARG A 360 -4.45 9.56 22.45
CA ARG A 360 -4.31 10.95 22.96
C ARG A 360 -3.28 11.03 24.10
N GLY A 361 -2.47 12.09 24.12
CA GLY A 361 -1.47 12.38 25.17
C GLY A 361 -0.11 11.65 25.02
N GLN A 362 0.86 12.04 25.85
CA GLN A 362 2.22 11.46 25.84
C GLN A 362 2.26 9.95 26.17
N PRO A 363 1.50 9.44 27.16
CA PRO A 363 1.49 8.01 27.45
C PRO A 363 0.99 7.15 26.27
N GLY A 364 -0.06 7.61 25.58
CA GLY A 364 -0.59 6.96 24.39
C GLY A 364 0.42 6.89 23.25
N LYS A 365 1.14 8.00 22.98
CA LYS A 365 2.22 8.04 21.97
C LYS A 365 3.35 7.06 22.30
N SER A 366 3.75 6.95 23.56
CA SER A 366 4.80 6.01 23.99
C SER A 366 4.36 4.55 23.87
N ARG A 367 3.12 4.21 24.25
CA ARG A 367 2.55 2.85 24.08
C ARG A 367 2.49 2.47 22.61
N ARG A 368 2.03 3.39 21.75
CA ARG A 368 2.00 3.21 20.30
C ARG A 368 3.38 2.94 19.71
N LYS A 369 4.37 3.76 20.06
CA LYS A 369 5.75 3.59 19.55
C LYS A 369 6.29 2.20 19.91
N ARG A 370 6.04 1.74 21.13
CA ARG A 370 6.42 0.38 21.57
C ARG A 370 5.68 -0.71 20.79
N ASN A 371 4.38 -0.55 20.53
CA ASN A 371 3.63 -1.50 19.73
C ASN A 371 4.14 -1.55 18.28
N LEU A 372 4.33 -0.41 17.63
CA LEU A 372 4.89 -0.39 16.27
C LEU A 372 6.28 -1.06 16.22
N GLN A 373 7.14 -0.79 17.19
CA GLN A 373 8.44 -1.45 17.31
C GLN A 373 8.30 -2.96 17.49
N LYS A 374 7.36 -3.44 18.32
CA LYS A 374 7.08 -4.88 18.49
C LYS A 374 6.69 -5.52 17.16
N ALA A 375 5.73 -4.94 16.44
CA ALA A 375 5.26 -5.50 15.18
C ALA A 375 6.37 -5.52 14.11
N GLU A 376 7.20 -4.47 14.04
CA GLU A 376 8.35 -4.44 13.12
C GLU A 376 9.37 -5.53 13.48
N LEU A 377 9.64 -5.75 14.77
CA LEU A 377 10.58 -6.79 15.21
C LEU A 377 10.08 -8.20 14.91
N VAL A 378 8.78 -8.46 15.08
CA VAL A 378 8.17 -9.75 14.71
C VAL A 378 8.35 -9.99 13.21
N LYS A 379 8.10 -8.97 12.41
CA LYS A 379 8.31 -9.03 10.95
C LYS A 379 9.79 -9.28 10.60
N THR A 380 10.72 -8.54 11.19
CA THR A 380 12.17 -8.76 10.98
C THR A 380 12.57 -10.19 11.35
N PHE A 381 12.08 -10.69 12.49
CA PHE A 381 12.35 -12.04 12.94
C PHE A 381 11.89 -13.09 11.93
N GLU A 382 10.66 -12.98 11.41
CA GLU A 382 10.15 -13.95 10.43
C GLU A 382 10.92 -13.88 9.09
N ILE A 383 11.37 -12.68 8.68
CA ILE A 383 12.26 -12.51 7.51
C ILE A 383 13.61 -13.22 7.77
N ASP A 384 14.21 -13.02 8.93
CA ASP A 384 15.49 -13.63 9.30
C ASP A 384 15.37 -15.16 9.38
N MET A 385 14.27 -15.69 9.92
CA MET A 385 14.01 -17.12 9.99
C MET A 385 13.85 -17.75 8.60
N TYR A 386 13.14 -17.08 7.70
CA TYR A 386 13.06 -17.50 6.31
C TYR A 386 14.44 -17.49 5.64
N ASN A 387 15.20 -16.41 5.79
CA ASN A 387 16.54 -16.29 5.21
C ASN A 387 17.53 -17.30 5.82
N HIS A 388 17.36 -17.67 7.09
CA HIS A 388 18.13 -18.73 7.74
C HIS A 388 17.80 -20.11 7.15
N ALA A 389 16.51 -20.40 6.91
CA ALA A 389 16.11 -21.63 6.21
C ALA A 389 16.72 -21.69 4.81
N ARG A 390 16.67 -20.57 4.06
CA ARG A 390 17.32 -20.42 2.75
C ARG A 390 18.84 -20.65 2.84
N ALA A 391 19.52 -20.01 3.78
CA ALA A 391 20.96 -20.18 3.97
C ALA A 391 21.30 -21.65 4.28
N SER A 392 20.48 -22.34 5.06
CA SER A 392 20.65 -23.76 5.35
C SER A 392 20.51 -24.63 4.09
N LEU A 393 19.54 -24.34 3.21
CA LEU A 393 19.39 -25.00 1.92
C LEU A 393 20.60 -24.77 0.99
N ILE A 394 21.20 -23.57 1.02
CA ILE A 394 22.45 -23.28 0.30
C ILE A 394 23.59 -24.14 0.84
N HIS A 395 23.78 -24.18 2.16
CA HIS A 395 24.85 -24.98 2.76
C HIS A 395 24.69 -26.48 2.50
N LEU A 396 23.45 -26.97 2.39
CA LEU A 396 23.14 -28.36 2.05
C LEU A 396 23.34 -28.69 0.56
N GLY A 397 23.64 -27.69 -0.28
CA GLY A 397 23.80 -27.84 -1.73
C GLY A 397 22.48 -28.05 -2.48
N HIS A 398 21.33 -27.70 -1.88
CA HIS A 398 20.02 -27.83 -2.52
C HIS A 398 19.71 -26.67 -3.47
N ILE A 399 20.19 -25.46 -3.15
CA ILE A 399 20.04 -24.26 -3.98
C ILE A 399 21.38 -23.54 -4.10
N GLU A 400 21.62 -22.90 -5.23
CA GLU A 400 22.79 -22.05 -5.41
C GLU A 400 22.66 -20.75 -4.62
N LYS A 401 23.80 -20.17 -4.22
CA LYS A 401 23.84 -18.94 -3.42
C LYS A 401 23.11 -17.78 -4.11
N ASP A 402 23.29 -17.68 -5.42
CA ASP A 402 22.74 -16.62 -6.27
C ASP A 402 21.37 -16.99 -6.87
N SER A 403 20.82 -18.16 -6.50
CA SER A 403 19.51 -18.58 -6.99
C SER A 403 18.39 -17.71 -6.42
N VAL A 404 17.53 -17.24 -7.32
CA VAL A 404 16.28 -16.52 -7.01
C VAL A 404 15.12 -17.50 -6.86
N GLU A 405 15.27 -18.76 -7.29
CA GLU A 405 14.23 -19.80 -7.27
C GLU A 405 14.71 -21.07 -6.57
N PRO A 406 13.82 -21.85 -5.90
CA PRO A 406 12.43 -21.53 -5.56
C PRO A 406 12.29 -20.54 -4.38
N TYR A 407 13.39 -20.25 -3.67
CA TYR A 407 13.41 -19.41 -2.47
C TYR A 407 14.34 -18.20 -2.66
N PRO A 408 13.85 -17.03 -3.09
CA PRO A 408 14.68 -15.83 -3.18
C PRO A 408 15.02 -15.29 -1.80
N PRO A 409 16.11 -14.52 -1.65
CA PRO A 409 16.37 -13.79 -0.41
C PRO A 409 15.27 -12.75 -0.17
N LEU A 410 14.80 -12.64 1.07
CA LEU A 410 13.78 -11.65 1.43
C LEU A 410 14.38 -10.49 2.22
N SER A 411 13.99 -9.27 1.87
CA SER A 411 14.29 -8.05 2.60
C SER A 411 13.01 -7.36 3.11
N HIS A 412 13.16 -6.31 3.92
CA HIS A 412 12.02 -5.47 4.32
C HIS A 412 11.29 -4.85 3.11
N ARG A 413 11.96 -4.66 1.97
CA ARG A 413 11.33 -4.13 0.75
C ARG A 413 10.39 -5.14 0.09
N ASP A 414 10.76 -6.41 0.12
CA ASP A 414 10.03 -7.53 -0.49
C ASP A 414 8.73 -7.88 0.23
N THR A 415 8.51 -7.30 1.40
CA THR A 415 7.32 -7.54 2.25
C THR A 415 6.36 -6.35 2.24
N ARG A 416 6.65 -5.32 1.44
CA ARG A 416 5.76 -4.18 1.25
C ARG A 416 4.42 -4.69 0.69
N ARG A 417 3.32 -4.28 1.30
CA ARG A 417 1.98 -4.32 0.73
C ARG A 417 1.30 -3.02 1.07
N LYS A 418 0.52 -2.46 0.15
CA LYS A 418 -0.21 -1.23 0.48
C LYS A 418 -1.27 -1.53 1.54
N GLU A 419 -1.38 -0.67 2.54
CA GLU A 419 -2.32 -0.84 3.65
C GLU A 419 -3.76 -0.62 3.16
N THR A 420 -4.67 -1.55 3.45
CA THR A 420 -6.06 -1.56 2.95
C THR A 420 -6.93 -0.47 3.56
N HIS A 421 -6.65 -0.10 4.82
CA HIS A 421 -7.33 0.99 5.51
C HIS A 421 -6.99 2.39 4.97
N LEU A 422 -5.92 2.52 4.18
CA LEU A 422 -5.57 3.76 3.52
C LEU A 422 -6.25 3.86 2.15
N HIS A 423 -6.76 5.04 1.82
CA HIS A 423 -7.29 5.35 0.49
C HIS A 423 -6.18 5.34 -0.57
N ARG A 424 -6.58 5.28 -1.85
CA ARG A 424 -5.66 5.38 -2.98
C ARG A 424 -5.03 6.77 -3.06
N ALA A 425 -3.71 6.81 -3.21
CA ALA A 425 -2.89 7.99 -3.40
C ALA A 425 -2.36 8.03 -4.84
N LYS A 426 -1.92 9.23 -5.26
CA LYS A 426 -1.32 9.44 -6.57
C LYS A 426 -0.07 8.58 -6.73
N GLY A 427 0.01 7.82 -7.83
CA GLY A 427 1.16 6.97 -8.16
C GLY A 427 1.07 5.52 -7.67
N ASP A 428 0.08 5.16 -6.84
CA ASP A 428 -0.05 3.80 -6.32
C ASP A 428 -0.23 2.73 -7.42
N SER A 429 -0.81 3.10 -8.57
CA SER A 429 -0.99 2.20 -9.72
C SER A 429 0.32 1.71 -10.34
N ARG A 430 1.46 2.32 -10.00
CA ARG A 430 2.81 1.90 -10.44
C ARG A 430 3.60 1.21 -9.34
N LEU A 431 3.03 1.06 -8.15
CA LEU A 431 3.69 0.46 -6.99
C LEU A 431 3.01 -0.87 -6.68
N PHE A 432 3.64 -1.97 -7.10
CA PHE A 432 3.14 -3.31 -6.80
C PHE A 432 3.57 -3.76 -5.40
N ASP A 433 2.95 -4.85 -4.94
CA ASP A 433 3.34 -5.49 -3.70
C ASP A 433 4.74 -6.12 -3.84
N GLY A 434 5.39 -6.35 -2.70
CA GLY A 434 6.70 -6.98 -2.66
C GLY A 434 6.64 -8.45 -3.06
N THR A 435 7.77 -8.99 -3.50
CA THR A 435 7.89 -10.37 -4.01
C THR A 435 7.35 -11.43 -3.04
N ALA A 436 7.40 -11.18 -1.72
CA ALA A 436 6.85 -12.08 -0.71
C ALA A 436 5.37 -12.44 -0.96
N TRP A 437 4.60 -11.59 -1.61
CA TRP A 437 3.17 -11.78 -1.91
C TRP A 437 2.89 -12.66 -3.13
N TYR A 438 3.88 -12.83 -4.02
CA TYR A 438 3.75 -13.61 -5.26
C TYR A 438 4.48 -14.96 -5.23
N LEU A 439 5.26 -15.24 -4.17
CA LEU A 439 6.14 -16.41 -4.14
C LEU A 439 5.44 -17.77 -4.20
N GLN A 440 4.23 -17.89 -3.64
CA GLN A 440 3.54 -19.18 -3.58
C GLN A 440 2.85 -19.57 -4.89
N SER A 441 2.48 -18.58 -5.71
CA SER A 441 1.87 -18.80 -7.02
C SER A 441 2.89 -18.90 -8.15
N GLY A 442 4.14 -18.49 -7.89
CA GLY A 442 5.19 -18.47 -8.91
C GLY A 442 5.05 -17.34 -9.93
N VAL A 443 4.17 -16.36 -9.68
CA VAL A 443 3.97 -15.23 -10.59
C VAL A 443 5.20 -14.32 -10.56
N LYS A 444 5.87 -14.21 -11.71
CA LYS A 444 7.11 -13.45 -11.87
C LYS A 444 6.80 -11.99 -12.23
N ILE A 445 6.35 -11.21 -11.25
CA ILE A 445 6.40 -9.74 -11.36
C ILE A 445 7.84 -9.34 -11.09
N SER A 446 8.69 -9.40 -12.12
CA SER A 446 10.12 -9.20 -11.94
C SER A 446 10.40 -7.79 -11.39
N GLY A 447 11.38 -7.68 -10.48
CA GLY A 447 11.86 -6.39 -9.99
C GLY A 447 12.39 -5.49 -11.11
N ALA A 448 12.83 -6.07 -12.23
CA ALA A 448 13.23 -5.35 -13.44
C ALA A 448 12.02 -4.77 -14.20
N THR A 449 10.86 -5.44 -14.21
CA THR A 449 9.61 -4.92 -14.79
C THR A 449 9.06 -3.77 -13.93
N MET A 450 9.17 -3.89 -12.60
CA MET A 450 8.88 -2.81 -11.63
C MET A 450 9.81 -1.60 -11.79
N ALA A 451 11.11 -1.84 -11.99
CA ALA A 451 12.10 -0.79 -12.23
C ALA A 451 11.98 -0.16 -13.64
N SER A 452 11.57 -0.93 -14.66
CA SER A 452 11.39 -0.44 -16.03
C SER A 452 10.11 0.39 -16.20
N ALA A 453 9.02 0.01 -15.52
CA ALA A 453 7.77 0.78 -15.49
C ALA A 453 7.88 2.08 -14.67
N THR A 454 8.88 2.19 -13.81
CA THR A 454 9.24 3.42 -13.09
C THR A 454 10.38 4.20 -13.77
N SER A 455 11.22 3.54 -14.57
CA SER A 455 12.28 4.20 -15.35
C SER A 455 11.82 4.74 -16.70
N SER A 456 10.60 4.48 -17.18
CA SER A 456 10.08 5.21 -18.35
C SER A 456 9.88 6.71 -18.07
N SER A 457 9.89 7.13 -16.79
CA SER A 457 10.02 8.54 -16.40
C SER A 457 11.48 9.01 -16.18
N HIS A 458 12.47 8.12 -16.30
CA HIS A 458 13.90 8.39 -16.10
C HIS A 458 14.79 7.54 -17.03
N ARG A 459 14.78 7.83 -18.33
CA ARG A 459 15.81 7.48 -19.36
C ARG A 459 15.66 8.51 -20.50
N ASP A 460 16.67 9.21 -21.04
CA ASP A 460 18.12 9.00 -21.13
C ASP A 460 18.91 10.24 -20.68
N ASP A 461 19.94 10.02 -19.85
CA ASP A 461 21.00 10.99 -19.52
C ASP A 461 22.34 10.45 -20.05
N SER A 462 22.39 10.26 -21.37
CA SER A 462 23.64 10.01 -22.10
C SER A 462 23.85 11.16 -23.07
N SER A 463 24.73 12.05 -22.65
CA SER A 463 25.21 13.26 -23.31
C SER A 463 25.58 13.11 -24.79
N ASP A 464 24.97 13.95 -25.63
CA ASP A 464 25.73 14.77 -26.59
C ASP A 464 25.12 16.17 -26.62
N GLY A 465 25.98 17.18 -26.68
CA GLY A 465 25.73 18.52 -26.15
C GLY A 465 24.76 19.40 -26.95
N SER A 466 24.35 20.47 -26.25
CA SER A 466 23.58 21.67 -26.65
C SER A 466 22.08 21.67 -26.31
N ASP A 467 21.73 22.71 -25.52
CA ASP A 467 20.42 23.24 -25.16
C ASP A 467 19.59 22.46 -24.10
N GLU A 468 19.91 22.71 -22.82
CA GLU A 468 19.04 22.37 -21.69
C GLU A 468 17.79 23.28 -21.66
N GLU A 469 16.63 22.71 -21.99
CA GLU A 469 15.31 23.25 -21.64
C GLU A 469 14.74 22.56 -20.37
N PRO A 470 13.96 23.28 -19.53
CA PRO A 470 13.54 22.78 -18.23
C PRO A 470 12.52 21.64 -18.35
N HIS A 471 12.87 20.51 -17.74
CA HIS A 471 12.06 19.30 -17.64
C HIS A 471 10.68 19.54 -17.01
N LEU A 472 9.66 18.95 -17.64
CA LEU A 472 8.26 18.89 -17.21
C LEU A 472 8.06 18.09 -15.92
N MET A 473 8.38 18.70 -14.78
CA MET A 473 7.87 18.24 -13.49
C MET A 473 6.43 18.75 -13.32
N ALA A 474 5.46 17.84 -13.29
CA ALA A 474 4.11 18.14 -12.82
C ALA A 474 4.14 18.38 -11.29
N GLY A 475 4.71 19.50 -10.89
CA GLY A 475 4.64 20.01 -9.52
C GLY A 475 3.39 20.86 -9.36
N THR A 476 2.32 20.29 -8.81
CA THR A 476 1.35 21.10 -8.08
C THR A 476 2.09 21.62 -6.85
N GLN A 477 2.44 22.91 -6.83
CA GLN A 477 2.85 23.55 -5.59
C GLN A 477 1.61 23.67 -4.69
N THR A 478 1.18 22.58 -4.08
CA THR A 478 0.80 22.67 -2.67
C THR A 478 2.08 22.81 -1.86
N LEU A 479 2.75 23.95 -2.01
CA LEU A 479 3.61 24.46 -0.95
C LEU A 479 2.68 24.71 0.24
N LYS A 480 2.44 23.68 1.05
CA LYS A 480 2.21 23.88 2.47
C LYS A 480 3.45 24.59 2.97
N ARG A 481 3.44 25.93 2.95
CA ARG A 481 4.30 26.75 3.78
C ARG A 481 4.04 26.31 5.22
N SER A 482 4.82 25.35 5.70
CA SER A 482 4.97 25.07 7.11
C SER A 482 5.70 26.27 7.72
N GLY A 483 4.95 27.30 8.10
CA GLY A 483 5.52 28.49 8.72
C GLY A 483 4.61 29.70 8.54
N PHE A 484 3.90 30.04 9.63
CA PHE A 484 3.14 31.27 9.83
C PHE A 484 1.88 31.48 8.97
N ILE A 485 0.73 31.05 9.50
CA ILE A 485 -0.43 31.89 9.86
C ILE A 485 -1.15 31.14 10.98
N LYS A 486 -1.17 31.70 12.19
CA LYS A 486 -2.12 31.26 13.24
C LYS A 486 -3.50 31.71 12.76
N SER A 487 -4.41 30.77 12.48
CA SER A 487 -5.80 31.16 12.26
C SER A 487 -6.35 31.79 13.55
N PRO A 488 -7.17 32.84 13.47
CA PRO A 488 -7.95 33.28 14.61
C PRO A 488 -8.86 32.14 15.04
N ARG A 489 -8.79 31.84 16.33
CA ARG A 489 -9.55 30.82 17.05
C ARG A 489 -11.05 31.09 16.83
N ALA A 490 -11.80 30.09 16.35
CA ALA A 490 -13.25 30.14 16.34
C ALA A 490 -13.77 30.37 17.77
N THR A 491 -14.40 31.52 17.96
CA THR A 491 -15.05 31.93 19.19
C THR A 491 -16.29 31.09 19.45
N LYS A 492 -16.41 30.69 20.72
CA LYS A 492 -17.58 30.30 21.53
C LYS A 492 -18.92 29.98 20.84
N ARG A 493 -19.49 28.87 21.33
CA ARG A 493 -20.79 28.27 21.02
C ARG A 493 -21.98 29.22 21.23
N LEU A 494 -22.81 29.34 20.19
CA LEU A 494 -24.27 29.11 20.15
C LEU A 494 -25.03 29.12 21.49
N LYS A 495 -25.11 30.27 22.17
CA LYS A 495 -26.09 30.52 23.25
C LYS A 495 -26.76 31.90 23.20
N ASP A 496 -26.44 32.76 22.23
CA ASP A 496 -26.86 34.17 22.25
C ASP A 496 -27.73 34.58 21.02
N ILE A 497 -28.55 33.68 20.47
CA ILE A 497 -29.55 34.07 19.44
C ILE A 497 -30.89 33.39 19.74
N VAL A 498 -31.57 33.89 20.78
CA VAL A 498 -33.04 33.86 20.92
C VAL A 498 -33.44 35.26 21.42
N PRO A 499 -34.34 35.99 20.73
CA PRO A 499 -34.81 37.30 21.18
C PRO A 499 -35.78 37.23 22.37
N GLU A 500 -35.89 38.39 23.03
CA GLU A 500 -36.52 38.75 24.30
C GLU A 500 -37.98 38.34 24.48
N ASP A 501 -38.34 38.04 25.74
CA ASP A 501 -39.63 38.46 26.33
C ASP A 501 -39.54 38.57 27.88
N VAL A 502 -39.78 39.82 28.34
CA VAL A 502 -40.34 40.33 29.62
C VAL A 502 -39.70 40.08 31.02
N ASN A 503 -39.02 41.14 31.48
CA ASN A 503 -39.24 41.96 32.71
C ASN A 503 -39.18 41.31 34.13
N LEU A 504 -38.29 41.83 35.01
CA LEU A 504 -38.65 42.68 36.17
C LEU A 504 -37.44 42.94 37.10
N GLU A 505 -37.20 44.22 37.32
CA GLU A 505 -36.77 44.90 38.56
C GLU A 505 -35.39 44.64 39.20
N GLY A 506 -34.66 45.76 39.43
CA GLY A 506 -33.67 45.83 40.51
C GLY A 506 -32.44 46.67 40.24
N ALA A 507 -32.61 48.00 40.23
CA ALA A 507 -31.62 49.06 40.51
C ALA A 507 -30.52 48.65 41.53
N SER A 508 -29.30 49.20 41.58
CA SER A 508 -28.67 50.39 40.98
C SER A 508 -27.16 50.43 41.31
N SER A 509 -26.42 51.20 40.50
CA SER A 509 -25.30 52.12 40.83
C SER A 509 -24.04 51.57 41.52
N ALA A 510 -22.89 51.58 40.82
CA ALA A 510 -21.81 52.62 40.89
C ALA A 510 -20.86 52.40 42.09
N SER A 511 -19.54 52.44 42.03
CA SER A 511 -18.55 53.27 41.30
C SER A 511 -17.16 52.57 41.45
N GLU A 512 -16.32 52.52 40.41
CA GLU A 512 -15.06 53.29 40.22
C GLU A 512 -13.83 52.96 41.12
N ALA A 513 -12.65 53.20 40.53
CA ALA A 513 -11.26 53.18 41.03
C ALA A 513 -10.56 51.79 41.04
N GLU A 514 -9.60 51.53 40.14
CA GLU A 514 -8.22 52.07 39.98
C GLU A 514 -7.16 51.27 40.75
N ASP A 515 -6.34 50.60 39.93
CA ASP A 515 -4.87 50.59 39.88
C ASP A 515 -3.97 49.90 40.91
N SER A 516 -2.98 49.25 40.30
CA SER A 516 -1.62 48.90 40.77
C SER A 516 -1.39 47.78 41.80
N ASP A 517 -0.58 46.82 41.32
CA ASP A 517 0.47 46.02 41.94
C ASP A 517 0.56 45.93 43.48
N VAL A 518 0.82 44.72 43.98
CA VAL A 518 2.12 44.34 44.58
C VAL A 518 2.05 42.91 45.14
N ASN A 519 3.10 42.18 44.77
CA ASN A 519 3.56 40.88 45.24
C ASN A 519 3.73 40.84 46.77
N LEU A 520 3.28 39.78 47.48
CA LEU A 520 3.91 39.19 48.70
C LEU A 520 2.96 38.23 49.43
N SER A 521 3.26 36.93 49.37
CA SER A 521 3.00 35.97 50.45
C SER A 521 3.77 36.41 51.73
N PRO A 522 3.40 36.05 52.99
CA PRO A 522 3.03 34.67 53.36
C PRO A 522 2.17 34.44 54.65
N THR A 523 1.88 33.15 54.88
CA THR A 523 1.65 32.47 56.18
C THR A 523 0.29 32.45 56.91
N LYS A 524 -0.03 31.20 57.32
CA LYS A 524 -0.75 30.71 58.53
C LYS A 524 -2.26 30.41 58.47
N ARG A 525 -2.51 29.12 58.25
CA ARG A 525 -3.40 28.18 58.99
C ARG A 525 -4.65 28.75 59.69
N LYS A 526 -5.81 28.14 59.37
CA LYS A 526 -6.63 27.33 60.31
C LYS A 526 -7.70 26.53 59.54
N GLN A 527 -7.68 25.20 59.71
CA GLN A 527 -8.83 24.32 59.43
C GLN A 527 -9.79 24.35 60.64
N PRO A 528 -11.05 23.94 60.43
CA PRO A 528 -11.54 22.83 61.25
C PRO A 528 -12.31 21.74 60.46
N LEU A 529 -12.03 20.49 60.88
CA LEU A 529 -12.92 19.32 61.11
C LEU A 529 -14.07 19.07 60.12
N GLY A 530 -14.19 17.92 59.43
CA GLY A 530 -13.76 16.56 59.74
C GLY A 530 -14.95 15.67 60.14
N LYS A 531 -15.68 15.11 59.16
CA LYS A 531 -16.61 13.97 59.41
C LYS A 531 -15.91 12.66 59.03
N HIS A 532 -15.83 11.77 60.02
CA HIS A 532 -15.25 10.42 59.95
C HIS A 532 -15.99 9.53 58.94
N LEU A 533 -15.27 9.05 57.91
CA LEU A 533 -15.62 7.84 57.18
C LEU A 533 -14.66 6.71 57.59
N LYS A 534 -15.26 5.61 58.02
CA LYS A 534 -14.61 4.43 58.62
C LYS A 534 -13.54 3.84 57.68
N LYS A 535 -12.32 3.67 58.20
CA LYS A 535 -11.24 2.90 57.54
C LYS A 535 -11.70 1.46 57.30
N LYS A 536 -11.96 1.09 56.05
CA LYS A 536 -11.97 -0.32 55.64
C LYS A 536 -10.57 -0.89 55.85
N LYS A 537 -10.47 -2.00 56.59
CA LYS A 537 -9.25 -2.79 56.77
C LYS A 537 -8.59 -3.04 55.40
N LYS A 538 -7.29 -2.77 55.29
CA LYS A 538 -6.46 -3.23 54.17
C LYS A 538 -6.62 -4.75 54.06
N GLY A 539 -7.33 -5.21 53.03
CA GLY A 539 -7.23 -6.60 52.61
C GLY A 539 -5.78 -6.89 52.21
N LYS A 540 -5.30 -8.10 52.50
CA LYS A 540 -4.04 -8.60 51.95
C LYS A 540 -4.02 -8.30 50.46
N LYS A 541 -2.92 -7.74 49.95
CA LYS A 541 -2.68 -7.68 48.50
C LYS A 541 -2.70 -9.13 48.02
N SER A 542 -3.80 -9.54 47.40
CA SER A 542 -3.80 -10.71 46.53
C SER A 542 -2.90 -10.37 45.35
N ASP A 543 -2.04 -11.30 44.98
CA ASP A 543 -1.15 -11.16 43.84
C ASP A 543 -1.91 -10.72 42.59
N GLY A 544 -1.28 -9.84 41.81
CA GLY A 544 -1.86 -9.29 40.60
C GLY A 544 -2.26 -10.40 39.63
N TRP A 545 -3.38 -10.18 38.93
CA TRP A 545 -3.99 -10.99 37.87
C TRP A 545 -3.06 -11.55 36.77
N ILE A 546 -1.78 -11.15 36.75
CA ILE A 546 -0.68 -11.67 35.91
C ILE A 546 -0.16 -13.04 36.38
N TRP A 547 -0.41 -13.43 37.63
CA TRP A 547 0.12 -14.67 38.23
C TRP A 547 -0.88 -15.83 38.29
N LEU A 548 -2.08 -15.66 37.71
CA LEU A 548 -2.98 -16.78 37.55
C LEU A 548 -2.52 -17.60 36.33
N GLU A 549 -2.11 -18.83 36.63
CA GLU A 549 -2.00 -20.02 35.77
C GLU A 549 -3.32 -20.35 35.01
N GLY A 550 -4.04 -19.33 34.54
CA GLY A 550 -5.43 -19.39 34.10
C GLY A 550 -5.72 -18.73 32.75
N LEU A 551 -4.72 -18.29 31.98
CA LEU A 551 -4.95 -17.96 30.55
C LEU A 551 -5.14 -19.22 29.67
N THR A 552 -5.02 -20.41 30.27
CA THR A 552 -5.20 -21.74 29.65
C THR A 552 -6.59 -22.34 29.87
N ARG A 553 -7.54 -21.62 30.49
CA ARG A 553 -8.94 -22.05 30.55
C ARG A 553 -9.90 -20.93 30.17
N GLY A 554 -10.22 -20.88 28.87
CA GLY A 554 -11.58 -20.57 28.45
C GLY A 554 -11.95 -19.16 28.02
N GLN A 555 -11.02 -18.26 27.64
CA GLN A 555 -11.41 -16.90 27.20
C GLN A 555 -10.83 -16.36 25.88
N HIS A 556 -10.01 -17.10 25.13
CA HIS A 556 -9.38 -16.54 23.90
C HIS A 556 -9.97 -16.98 22.55
N LEU A 557 -11.03 -17.81 22.52
CA LEU A 557 -11.65 -18.25 21.26
C LEU A 557 -12.31 -17.12 20.44
N GLY A 558 -12.55 -15.95 21.04
CA GLY A 558 -13.19 -14.82 20.34
C GLY A 558 -12.25 -13.91 19.53
N ASP A 559 -10.92 -14.01 19.72
CA ASP A 559 -9.95 -13.08 19.11
C ASP A 559 -9.24 -13.63 17.87
N GLU A 560 -9.21 -14.96 17.69
CA GLU A 560 -8.70 -15.60 16.46
C GLU A 560 -9.63 -15.36 15.26
N SER A 561 -10.95 -15.39 15.48
CA SER A 561 -11.96 -15.05 14.45
C SER A 561 -11.71 -13.66 13.86
N LYS A 562 -11.35 -12.69 14.70
CA LYS A 562 -11.15 -11.29 14.29
C LYS A 562 -9.94 -11.10 13.38
N LEU A 563 -8.85 -11.86 13.58
CA LEU A 563 -7.70 -11.81 12.67
C LEU A 563 -8.02 -12.46 11.33
N ALA A 564 -8.71 -13.59 11.35
CA ALA A 564 -9.15 -14.27 10.13
C ALA A 564 -10.12 -13.38 9.33
N GLU A 565 -11.07 -12.72 10.01
CA GLU A 565 -11.98 -11.75 9.41
C GLU A 565 -11.25 -10.55 8.82
N TYR A 566 -10.32 -9.92 9.56
CA TYR A 566 -9.51 -8.82 9.06
C TYR A 566 -8.68 -9.23 7.85
N LYS A 567 -8.07 -10.43 7.88
CA LYS A 567 -7.28 -10.95 6.76
C LYS A 567 -8.16 -11.16 5.53
N LYS A 568 -9.31 -11.80 5.71
CA LYS A 568 -10.28 -12.04 4.63
C LYS A 568 -10.77 -10.72 4.03
N GLU A 569 -11.07 -9.73 4.86
CA GLU A 569 -11.47 -8.39 4.42
C GLU A 569 -10.32 -7.66 3.72
N SER A 570 -9.09 -7.79 4.22
CA SER A 570 -7.91 -7.22 3.59
C SER A 570 -7.66 -7.81 2.21
N ASP A 571 -7.73 -9.14 2.07
CA ASP A 571 -7.53 -9.83 0.79
C ASP A 571 -8.65 -9.49 -0.21
N ARG A 572 -9.91 -9.41 0.25
CA ARG A 572 -11.06 -8.94 -0.55
C ARG A 572 -10.81 -7.54 -1.12
N VAL A 573 -10.49 -6.57 -0.27
CA VAL A 573 -10.26 -5.18 -0.69
C VAL A 573 -9.08 -5.09 -1.67
N GLN A 574 -8.03 -5.90 -1.47
CA GLN A 574 -6.89 -5.93 -2.38
C GLN A 574 -7.25 -6.51 -3.75
N TRP A 575 -8.09 -7.55 -3.78
CA TRP A 575 -8.58 -8.13 -5.01
C TRP A 575 -9.39 -7.12 -5.83
N PHE A 576 -10.40 -6.46 -5.25
CA PHE A 576 -11.18 -5.41 -5.94
C PHE A 576 -10.32 -4.24 -6.39
N ARG A 577 -9.34 -3.86 -5.57
CA ARG A 577 -8.38 -2.81 -5.92
C ARG A 577 -7.53 -3.22 -7.12
N ALA A 578 -7.04 -4.45 -7.18
CA ALA A 578 -6.25 -4.94 -8.31
C ALA A 578 -7.11 -5.05 -9.58
N GLU A 579 -8.33 -5.57 -9.47
CA GLU A 579 -9.32 -5.66 -10.56
C GLU A 579 -9.58 -4.28 -11.18
N ALA A 580 -9.89 -3.27 -10.36
CA ALA A 580 -10.13 -1.91 -10.83
C ALA A 580 -8.90 -1.30 -11.54
N GLU A 581 -7.68 -1.61 -11.10
CA GLU A 581 -6.47 -1.12 -11.79
C GLU A 581 -6.23 -1.82 -13.12
N MET A 582 -6.45 -3.15 -13.18
CA MET A 582 -6.38 -3.91 -14.43
C MET A 582 -7.30 -3.29 -15.48
N TYR A 583 -8.58 -3.10 -15.16
CA TYR A 583 -9.54 -2.50 -16.09
C TYR A 583 -9.18 -1.05 -16.46
N ARG A 584 -8.68 -0.25 -15.52
CA ARG A 584 -8.27 1.13 -15.83
C ARG A 584 -7.08 1.22 -16.77
N TRP A 585 -6.12 0.31 -16.65
CA TRP A 585 -4.99 0.25 -17.58
C TRP A 585 -5.41 -0.28 -18.95
N LEU A 586 -6.32 -1.25 -18.99
CA LEU A 586 -6.98 -1.69 -20.23
C LEU A 586 -7.67 -0.53 -20.95
N GLU A 587 -8.57 0.17 -20.26
CA GLU A 587 -9.30 1.33 -20.80
C GLU A 587 -8.34 2.41 -21.28
N THR A 588 -7.22 2.61 -20.57
CA THR A 588 -6.19 3.57 -20.98
C THR A 588 -5.52 3.11 -22.26
N TYR A 589 -5.15 1.84 -22.37
CA TYR A 589 -4.51 1.28 -23.56
C TYR A 589 -5.39 1.42 -24.82
N GLU A 590 -6.67 1.12 -24.70
CA GLU A 590 -7.66 1.28 -25.77
C GLU A 590 -7.90 2.76 -26.11
N ARG A 591 -8.07 3.61 -25.08
CA ARG A 591 -8.25 5.05 -25.26
C ARG A 591 -7.08 5.68 -25.98
N LYS A 592 -5.84 5.28 -25.69
CA LYS A 592 -4.65 5.84 -26.36
C LYS A 592 -4.58 5.47 -27.84
N HIS A 593 -5.09 4.29 -28.24
CA HIS A 593 -5.29 3.97 -29.65
C HIS A 593 -6.30 4.91 -30.31
N ALA A 594 -7.48 5.08 -29.68
CA ALA A 594 -8.52 5.97 -30.20
C ALA A 594 -8.05 7.44 -30.28
N GLU A 595 -7.34 7.93 -29.27
CA GLU A 595 -6.78 9.28 -29.23
C GLU A 595 -5.72 9.50 -30.33
N LEU A 596 -4.88 8.49 -30.63
CA LEU A 596 -3.93 8.57 -31.74
C LEU A 596 -4.64 8.66 -33.10
N ILE A 597 -5.68 7.86 -33.32
CA ILE A 597 -6.49 7.91 -34.55
C ILE A 597 -7.14 9.30 -34.68
N ARG A 598 -7.78 9.79 -33.62
CA ARG A 598 -8.37 11.15 -33.60
C ARG A 598 -7.33 12.24 -33.84
N THR A 599 -6.11 12.07 -33.35
CA THR A 599 -4.99 13.00 -33.58
C THR A 599 -4.59 13.03 -35.06
N ILE A 600 -4.52 11.87 -35.73
CA ILE A 600 -4.26 11.79 -37.18
C ILE A 600 -5.35 12.52 -37.97
N GLU A 601 -6.62 12.25 -37.66
CA GLU A 601 -7.76 12.91 -38.31
C GLU A 601 -7.75 14.42 -38.07
N ARG A 602 -7.42 14.85 -36.85
CA ARG A 602 -7.28 16.27 -36.52
C ARG A 602 -6.19 16.95 -37.32
N TYR A 603 -5.00 16.37 -37.43
CA TYR A 603 -3.92 16.94 -38.23
C TYR A 603 -4.27 17.02 -39.72
N ARG A 604 -4.96 16.00 -40.25
CA ARG A 604 -5.45 16.03 -41.63
C ARG A 604 -6.41 17.20 -41.83
N ARG A 605 -7.42 17.32 -40.96
CA ARG A 605 -8.40 18.41 -41.02
C ARG A 605 -7.74 19.78 -40.91
N ASP A 606 -6.83 19.95 -39.96
CA ASP A 606 -6.11 21.22 -39.79
C ASP A 606 -5.30 21.57 -41.05
N SER A 607 -4.63 20.58 -41.67
CA SER A 607 -3.97 20.78 -42.96
C SER A 607 -4.94 21.25 -44.05
N GLU A 608 -6.11 20.63 -44.17
CA GLU A 608 -7.11 20.97 -45.19
C GLU A 608 -7.67 22.38 -44.98
N VAL A 609 -7.92 22.75 -43.71
CA VAL A 609 -8.33 24.12 -43.34
C VAL A 609 -7.27 25.13 -43.77
N TRP A 610 -5.99 24.87 -43.48
CA TRP A 610 -4.90 25.77 -43.89
C TRP A 610 -4.71 25.85 -45.40
N VAL A 611 -4.94 24.77 -46.14
CA VAL A 611 -4.97 24.79 -47.61
C VAL A 611 -6.10 25.68 -48.11
N GLY A 612 -7.33 25.51 -47.60
CA GLY A 612 -8.46 26.34 -48.01
C GLY A 612 -8.27 27.82 -47.67
N LEU A 613 -7.61 28.14 -46.55
CA LEU A 613 -7.22 29.51 -46.22
C LEU A 613 -6.21 30.09 -47.22
N ALA A 614 -5.20 29.29 -47.62
CA ALA A 614 -4.24 29.69 -48.63
C ALA A 614 -4.90 29.93 -49.99
N ASP A 615 -5.72 28.99 -50.46
CA ASP A 615 -6.41 29.08 -51.76
C ASP A 615 -7.33 30.32 -51.81
N ARG A 616 -8.04 30.60 -50.71
CA ARG A 616 -8.89 31.80 -50.60
C ARG A 616 -8.07 33.09 -50.67
N GLU A 617 -6.95 33.16 -49.97
CA GLU A 617 -6.08 34.34 -49.97
C GLU A 617 -5.42 34.56 -51.34
N GLU A 618 -4.94 33.48 -51.96
CA GLU A 618 -4.39 33.51 -53.33
C GLU A 618 -5.44 33.98 -54.34
N GLY A 619 -6.71 33.57 -54.17
CA GLY A 619 -7.81 34.02 -55.01
C GLY A 619 -8.17 35.51 -54.85
N ILE A 620 -7.93 36.10 -53.67
CA ILE A 620 -8.24 37.51 -53.39
C ILE A 620 -7.08 38.42 -53.80
N ALA A 621 -5.86 38.09 -53.38
CA ALA A 621 -4.71 38.98 -53.43
C ALA A 621 -3.52 38.43 -54.23
N GLY A 622 -3.67 37.27 -54.88
CA GLY A 622 -2.58 36.56 -55.53
C GLY A 622 -1.63 35.90 -54.53
N VAL A 623 -0.53 35.33 -55.03
CA VAL A 623 0.49 34.69 -54.18
C VAL A 623 1.19 35.76 -53.35
N ASN A 624 0.88 35.81 -52.05
CA ASN A 624 1.44 36.77 -51.10
C ASN A 624 2.04 36.07 -49.87
N GLY A 625 2.59 36.86 -48.93
CA GLY A 625 3.20 36.32 -47.71
C GLY A 625 2.22 35.53 -46.84
N SER A 626 0.97 35.97 -46.72
CA SER A 626 -0.07 35.32 -45.93
C SER A 626 -0.45 33.96 -46.52
N ALA A 627 -0.64 33.89 -47.84
CA ALA A 627 -0.87 32.65 -48.59
C ALA A 627 0.31 31.68 -48.41
N THR A 628 1.54 32.17 -48.56
CA THR A 628 2.76 31.37 -48.39
C THR A 628 2.88 30.81 -46.96
N PHE A 629 2.55 31.61 -45.94
CA PHE A 629 2.52 31.17 -44.55
C PHE A 629 1.44 30.11 -44.30
N ALA A 630 0.24 30.29 -44.84
CA ALA A 630 -0.83 29.30 -44.74
C ALA A 630 -0.45 27.96 -45.40
N ARG A 631 0.23 27.98 -46.56
CA ARG A 631 0.80 26.77 -47.20
C ARG A 631 1.84 26.10 -46.31
N MET A 632 2.70 26.88 -45.64
CA MET A 632 3.69 26.35 -44.70
C MET A 632 3.02 25.63 -43.52
N GLN A 633 1.97 26.22 -42.93
CA GLN A 633 1.18 25.59 -41.86
C GLN A 633 0.53 24.29 -42.33
N ALA A 634 -0.09 24.29 -43.52
CA ALA A 634 -0.66 23.08 -44.11
C ALA A 634 0.39 21.96 -44.25
N SER A 635 1.58 22.29 -44.77
CA SER A 635 2.69 21.34 -44.91
C SER A 635 3.16 20.78 -43.57
N MET A 636 3.23 21.62 -42.53
CA MET A 636 3.56 21.18 -41.17
C MET A 636 2.54 20.15 -40.66
N TYR A 637 1.24 20.44 -40.75
CA TYR A 637 0.20 19.51 -40.31
C TYR A 637 0.18 18.20 -41.13
N ARG A 638 0.46 18.25 -42.43
CA ARG A 638 0.68 17.02 -43.24
C ARG A 638 1.84 16.18 -42.72
N ARG A 639 2.95 16.80 -42.34
CA ARG A 639 4.09 16.07 -41.75
C ARG A 639 3.72 15.46 -40.40
N LEU A 640 2.99 16.19 -39.55
CA LEU A 640 2.48 15.66 -38.28
C LEU A 640 1.52 14.49 -38.49
N GLU A 641 0.60 14.58 -39.46
CA GLU A 641 -0.29 13.48 -39.86
C GLU A 641 0.53 12.24 -40.27
N HIS A 642 1.52 12.42 -41.15
CA HIS A 642 2.38 11.33 -41.62
C HIS A 642 3.13 10.65 -40.45
N ASN A 643 3.77 11.44 -39.60
CA ASN A 643 4.51 10.94 -38.44
C ASN A 643 3.60 10.22 -37.43
N ALA A 644 2.38 10.73 -37.23
CA ALA A 644 1.39 10.08 -36.37
C ALA A 644 0.92 8.74 -36.94
N LYS A 645 0.75 8.62 -38.27
CA LYS A 645 0.42 7.33 -38.93
C LYS A 645 1.53 6.30 -38.78
N LEU A 646 2.80 6.72 -38.90
CA LEU A 646 3.94 5.84 -38.66
C LEU A 646 3.97 5.36 -37.20
N THR A 647 3.79 6.30 -36.27
CA THR A 647 3.72 6.02 -34.83
C THR A 647 2.57 5.07 -34.48
N LEU A 648 1.38 5.26 -35.04
CA LEU A 648 0.23 4.38 -34.80
C LEU A 648 0.55 2.91 -35.12
N LYS A 649 1.28 2.68 -36.23
CA LYS A 649 1.68 1.36 -36.75
C LYS A 649 2.90 0.76 -36.09
N ASN A 650 3.67 1.52 -35.31
CA ASN A 650 4.92 1.04 -34.74
C ASN A 650 4.67 0.07 -33.55
N PRO A 651 5.01 -1.23 -33.68
CA PRO A 651 4.85 -2.22 -32.60
C PRO A 651 5.61 -1.85 -31.33
N GLU A 652 6.78 -1.21 -31.45
CA GLU A 652 7.61 -0.80 -30.31
C GLU A 652 6.91 0.22 -29.40
N SER A 653 5.87 0.88 -29.92
CA SER A 653 5.07 1.85 -29.19
C SER A 653 3.75 1.28 -28.66
N GLY A 654 3.65 -0.04 -28.52
CA GLY A 654 2.46 -0.73 -28.00
C GLY A 654 1.31 -0.76 -29.00
N ALA A 655 1.61 -0.80 -30.30
CA ALA A 655 0.58 -0.92 -31.33
C ALA A 655 0.01 -2.34 -31.39
N HIS A 656 -1.30 -2.50 -31.19
CA HIS A 656 -1.94 -3.80 -31.37
C HIS A 656 -2.03 -4.15 -32.86
N ARG A 657 -1.49 -5.31 -33.25
CA ARG A 657 -1.35 -5.72 -34.67
C ARG A 657 -2.66 -5.63 -35.44
N ASP A 658 -3.75 -6.10 -34.83
CA ASP A 658 -5.03 -6.25 -35.52
C ASP A 658 -5.84 -4.93 -35.50
N TRP A 659 -5.66 -4.11 -34.45
CA TRP A 659 -6.40 -2.85 -34.26
C TRP A 659 -5.94 -1.76 -35.20
N VAL A 660 -4.63 -1.68 -35.46
CA VAL A 660 -4.08 -0.64 -36.34
C VAL A 660 -4.53 -0.81 -37.80
N GLY A 661 -4.97 -2.02 -38.18
CA GLY A 661 -5.57 -2.27 -39.48
C GLY A 661 -7.02 -1.81 -39.60
N ALA A 662 -7.66 -1.32 -38.51
CA ALA A 662 -9.04 -0.86 -38.55
C ALA A 662 -9.19 0.40 -39.43
N SER A 663 -10.15 0.34 -40.35
CA SER A 663 -10.46 1.42 -41.29
C SER A 663 -11.48 2.42 -40.72
N THR A 664 -12.31 1.98 -39.77
CA THR A 664 -13.32 2.81 -39.08
C THR A 664 -13.24 2.65 -37.56
N PHE A 665 -13.88 3.56 -36.82
CA PHE A 665 -14.01 3.44 -35.37
C PHE A 665 -14.84 2.21 -34.97
N ASP A 666 -15.91 1.91 -35.70
CA ASP A 666 -16.77 0.74 -35.42
C ASP A 666 -16.01 -0.58 -35.64
N GLU A 667 -15.17 -0.65 -36.69
CA GLU A 667 -14.30 -1.81 -36.91
C GLU A 667 -13.27 -1.96 -35.78
N LEU A 668 -12.74 -0.84 -35.27
CA LEU A 668 -11.84 -0.86 -34.12
C LEU A 668 -12.53 -1.42 -32.87
N VAL A 669 -13.77 -0.99 -32.59
CA VAL A 669 -14.56 -1.49 -31.45
C VAL A 669 -14.74 -3.00 -31.53
N LEU A 670 -15.22 -3.52 -32.67
CA LEU A 670 -15.40 -4.96 -32.88
C LEU A 670 -14.11 -5.77 -32.66
N LYS A 671 -12.96 -5.24 -33.09
CA LYS A 671 -11.65 -5.88 -32.88
C LYS A 671 -11.16 -5.79 -31.44
N ILE A 672 -11.52 -4.75 -30.71
CA ILE A 672 -11.22 -4.63 -29.28
C ILE A 672 -12.05 -5.66 -28.51
N ASP A 673 -13.36 -5.74 -28.78
CA ASP A 673 -14.26 -6.67 -28.09
C ASP A 673 -13.84 -8.13 -28.32
N GLY A 674 -13.60 -8.53 -29.57
CA GLY A 674 -13.12 -9.88 -29.85
C GLY A 674 -11.74 -10.20 -29.26
N TRP A 675 -10.89 -9.19 -29.03
CA TRP A 675 -9.62 -9.39 -28.32
C TRP A 675 -9.84 -9.52 -26.80
N ARG A 676 -10.77 -8.76 -26.21
CA ARG A 676 -11.14 -8.88 -24.79
C ARG A 676 -11.66 -10.28 -24.47
N ASP A 677 -12.49 -10.85 -25.33
CA ASP A 677 -13.00 -12.23 -25.17
C ASP A 677 -11.85 -13.25 -25.06
N VAL A 678 -10.79 -13.06 -25.86
CA VAL A 678 -9.61 -13.94 -25.84
C VAL A 678 -8.76 -13.70 -24.59
N VAL A 679 -8.53 -12.43 -24.23
CA VAL A 679 -7.68 -12.06 -23.11
C VAL A 679 -8.31 -12.41 -21.76
N PHE A 680 -9.63 -12.31 -21.64
CA PHE A 680 -10.35 -12.57 -20.39
C PHE A 680 -10.93 -13.98 -20.29
N LYS A 681 -10.64 -14.87 -21.24
CA LYS A 681 -11.03 -16.27 -21.17
C LYS A 681 -10.63 -16.97 -19.85
N TRP A 682 -9.50 -16.59 -19.25
CA TRP A 682 -9.06 -17.15 -17.96
C TRP A 682 -10.00 -16.77 -16.80
N MET A 683 -10.74 -15.67 -16.93
CA MET A 683 -11.73 -15.23 -15.94
C MET A 683 -12.95 -16.15 -15.99
N ASP A 684 -13.42 -16.52 -17.18
CA ASP A 684 -14.50 -17.49 -17.37
C ASP A 684 -14.14 -18.86 -16.74
N GLU A 685 -12.89 -19.30 -16.95
CA GLU A 685 -12.36 -20.54 -16.37
C GLU A 685 -12.31 -20.53 -14.83
N MET A 686 -12.36 -19.35 -14.21
CA MET A 686 -12.36 -19.15 -12.75
C MET A 686 -13.74 -18.79 -12.18
N ASP A 687 -14.83 -19.00 -12.93
CA ASP A 687 -16.20 -18.63 -12.51
C ASP A 687 -16.32 -17.13 -12.17
N PHE A 688 -15.61 -16.29 -12.92
CA PHE A 688 -15.70 -14.85 -12.78
C PHE A 688 -16.96 -14.37 -13.49
N TYR A 689 -17.93 -13.90 -12.71
CA TYR A 689 -19.10 -13.22 -13.25
C TYR A 689 -18.89 -11.74 -12.97
N PRO A 690 -18.33 -10.95 -13.91
CA PRO A 690 -18.42 -9.50 -13.77
C PRO A 690 -19.92 -9.15 -13.67
N ASP A 691 -20.29 -7.98 -13.13
CA ASP A 691 -21.70 -7.53 -13.11
C ASP A 691 -22.24 -7.44 -14.57
N GLU A 692 -22.62 -8.59 -15.13
CA GLU A 692 -23.43 -8.78 -16.33
C GLU A 692 -24.84 -8.36 -15.95
N ASP A 693 -25.07 -7.06 -15.76
CA ASP A 693 -26.39 -6.42 -15.79
C ASP A 693 -26.33 -4.89 -15.55
N LEU A 694 -25.19 -4.23 -15.79
CA LEU A 694 -25.21 -2.78 -16.00
C LEU A 694 -25.09 -2.49 -17.49
N SER A 695 -26.19 -2.76 -18.19
CA SER A 695 -26.50 -1.98 -19.38
C SER A 695 -26.27 -0.51 -19.08
N PHE A 696 -25.77 0.24 -20.05
CA PHE A 696 -25.46 1.66 -19.92
C PHE A 696 -26.68 2.51 -19.44
N ASP A 697 -27.89 1.93 -19.46
CA ASP A 697 -29.15 2.54 -19.07
C ASP A 697 -29.54 2.39 -17.59
N GLU A 698 -29.00 1.43 -16.82
CA GLU A 698 -29.50 1.16 -15.45
C GLU A 698 -28.76 1.88 -14.33
N ARG A 699 -27.77 2.72 -14.64
CA ARG A 699 -27.16 3.65 -13.65
C ARG A 699 -27.98 4.91 -13.38
N SER A 700 -29.21 4.98 -13.90
CA SER A 700 -30.04 6.20 -13.91
C SER A 700 -31.07 6.32 -12.77
N THR A 701 -30.88 5.66 -11.62
CA THR A 701 -31.80 5.80 -10.47
C THR A 701 -31.10 6.14 -9.18
#